data_AF-A0A924W787-F1
#
_entry.id   AF-A0A924W787-F1
#
_cell.length_a   1.000
_cell.length_b   1.000
_cell.length_c   1.000
_cell.angle_alpha   90.00
_cell.angle_beta   90.00
_cell.angle_gamma   90.00
#
_symmetry.space_group_name_H-M   'P 1'
#
loop_
_entity.id
_entity.type
_entity.pdbx_description
1 polymer ?
#
loop_
_entity_poly.entity_id
_entity_poly.type
_entity_poly.pdbx_seq_one_letter_code
_entity_poly.pdbx_strand_id
1 'polypeptide(L)'
;MTPHPLQHSLSRLSTGLLAASVVCIAATVLSASAQAKTGGDRRATQSKAVLGAASFDVTSRPQAAAEDPVILQSAITIERVASSGRVLLFSDAVEAQRVAGTWKTPKAGDTITIPTRPAADGKEPGPAPIRTWTETKAAADGWLPLPGGAYASWVVHSDEDRVMILEAVGHGSVSINNELHTGDPYEYGFVKVPVLLRKGDTELLFKGGRGRLRAQIVEPNADVMFNPGDRTTPDLVAGQGQNEGFLGSIVIMNTTRQTLEDVLLITSGSWHRASVHPLEPLPPLSVRKVPFGNPWDGELRDDKTATKVNMRLRLTNGDKGEDLLDETEFEVPIRKPTDTHKRTFVSSIDGSVQYYSVVPQSPPTISPPADTATVATTTDKPALVLSLHGASVEATSQAAAYRAKDWCTIVCPTNRRSYGFDWEDWGRLDALEVLNLAQKELDTDPRRVYLTGHSMGGHGTWNVGVQFPDRFAAIAPSAGWVSFLSYGGAAKFDNPTPVQQMLLRANATSDTLSMSRNFLQQGIYILHGDADDNVPVTQARTMRKHLADFHTDFAYYEQPGAGHWWGNECLDWPPLFEFLKRHSLKDDKDVKHIEFVTPTPGTSAKCHWVTIWQQTKAMMPSKVNITFDEKKRAFVGTTENVAMLSLDRSRLRNIESQGDISVSLDGETFSVPKFMTGDPGSSFGWSSQIGFVRDDKGWRKLDLPEFNVKRPDRAGPFKSALQNHVVFVYGTTGSDAENTWAAAKARYDAENFWYRGNGSVDVISDTSFADSQRVQERELQN
;
A
#
# COMPACT_ATOMS: atom_id res chain seq x y z
N MET A 1 -49.26 -22.10 4.52
CA MET A 1 -50.17 -23.04 3.83
C MET A 1 -50.63 -22.38 2.53
N THR A 2 -50.37 -23.09 1.43
CA THR A 2 -50.83 -22.92 0.04
C THR A 2 -50.69 -21.55 -0.68
N PRO A 3 -49.97 -21.54 -1.82
CA PRO A 3 -49.66 -20.36 -2.65
C PRO A 3 -50.69 -20.16 -3.77
N HIS A 4 -50.67 -19.00 -4.43
CA HIS A 4 -51.19 -18.89 -5.80
C HIS A 4 -50.23 -18.05 -6.68
N PRO A 5 -50.07 -18.42 -7.96
CA PRO A 5 -48.93 -18.07 -8.81
C PRO A 5 -49.31 -16.97 -9.81
N LEU A 6 -48.33 -16.41 -10.52
CA LEU A 6 -48.54 -15.89 -11.88
C LEU A 6 -47.20 -15.96 -12.66
N GLN A 7 -47.23 -16.77 -13.72
CA GLN A 7 -46.18 -16.92 -14.73
C GLN A 7 -46.31 -15.83 -15.82
N HIS A 8 -45.18 -15.63 -16.50
CA HIS A 8 -44.96 -15.04 -17.84
C HIS A 8 -44.97 -13.51 -17.97
N SER A 9 -43.80 -12.91 -18.26
CA SER A 9 -43.26 -12.90 -19.64
C SER A 9 -41.75 -12.61 -19.64
N LEU A 10 -40.99 -13.50 -20.28
CA LEU A 10 -39.58 -13.34 -20.62
C LEU A 10 -39.54 -13.01 -22.11
N SER A 11 -39.25 -11.75 -22.45
CA SER A 11 -38.64 -11.43 -23.74
C SER A 11 -38.03 -10.04 -23.73
N ARG A 12 -36.74 -9.98 -24.07
CA ARG A 12 -35.93 -8.81 -24.46
C ARG A 12 -35.49 -7.85 -23.37
N LEU A 13 -34.32 -8.15 -22.79
CA LEU A 13 -33.30 -7.19 -22.35
C LEU A 13 -31.96 -7.96 -22.28
N SER A 14 -31.42 -8.28 -23.46
CA SER A 14 -30.03 -8.75 -23.62
C SER A 14 -29.17 -7.52 -23.91
N THR A 15 -27.97 -7.51 -23.33
CA THR A 15 -26.87 -6.52 -23.42
C THR A 15 -26.89 -5.41 -22.36
N GLY A 16 -25.98 -5.55 -21.38
CA GLY A 16 -25.61 -4.50 -20.44
C GLY A 16 -25.57 -4.95 -18.99
N LEU A 17 -24.57 -5.76 -18.61
CA LEU A 17 -23.89 -5.79 -17.31
C LEU A 17 -23.04 -7.07 -17.24
N LEU A 18 -21.77 -6.98 -17.63
CA LEU A 18 -20.75 -8.00 -17.42
C LEU A 18 -19.46 -7.27 -17.02
N ALA A 19 -19.43 -6.81 -15.77
CA ALA A 19 -18.25 -6.29 -15.09
C ALA A 19 -18.51 -6.26 -13.58
N ALA A 20 -18.67 -7.45 -12.98
CA ALA A 20 -18.46 -7.71 -11.55
C ALA A 20 -18.81 -9.18 -11.28
N SER A 21 -17.80 -10.04 -11.16
CA SER A 21 -17.81 -11.28 -10.37
C SER A 21 -16.48 -12.01 -10.58
N VAL A 22 -15.64 -12.10 -9.56
CA VAL A 22 -15.16 -13.35 -8.93
C VAL A 22 -14.56 -12.95 -7.57
N VAL A 23 -15.32 -13.13 -6.49
CA VAL A 23 -14.80 -13.41 -5.14
C VAL A 23 -15.84 -14.30 -4.47
N CYS A 24 -15.56 -15.59 -4.36
CA CYS A 24 -16.37 -16.50 -3.56
C CYS A 24 -16.01 -16.28 -2.08
N ILE A 25 -16.96 -15.80 -1.27
CA ILE A 25 -16.88 -15.89 0.19
C ILE A 25 -17.50 -17.23 0.57
N ALA A 26 -16.68 -18.22 0.89
CA ALA A 26 -17.16 -19.43 1.55
C ALA A 26 -17.31 -19.11 3.05
N ALA A 27 -18.55 -18.89 3.48
CA ALA A 27 -18.93 -18.92 4.89
C ALA A 27 -19.94 -20.05 5.07
N THR A 28 -19.49 -21.20 5.58
CA THR A 28 -20.40 -22.26 6.04
C THR A 28 -20.08 -22.67 7.47
N VAL A 29 -21.13 -22.54 8.26
CA VAL A 29 -21.35 -22.89 9.66
C VAL A 29 -20.96 -24.33 9.97
N LEU A 30 -20.21 -24.54 11.06
CA LEU A 30 -20.20 -25.82 11.77
C LEU A 30 -20.51 -25.63 13.25
N SER A 31 -21.79 -25.81 13.58
CA SER A 31 -22.26 -26.18 14.91
C SER A 31 -22.94 -27.54 14.82
N ALA A 32 -22.25 -28.61 15.22
CA ALA A 32 -22.89 -29.83 15.70
C ALA A 32 -21.86 -30.69 16.46
N SER A 33 -22.15 -30.87 17.73
CA SER A 33 -21.52 -31.77 18.70
C SER A 33 -21.64 -33.26 18.33
N ALA A 34 -20.60 -34.06 18.60
CA ALA A 34 -20.75 -35.42 19.11
C ALA A 34 -19.45 -35.94 19.77
N GLN A 35 -19.63 -36.66 20.88
CA GLN A 35 -18.64 -37.10 21.85
C GLN A 35 -17.75 -38.29 21.40
N ALA A 36 -16.51 -38.25 21.87
CA ALA A 36 -15.66 -39.33 22.40
C ALA A 36 -15.62 -40.72 21.71
N LYS A 37 -14.40 -41.17 21.36
CA LYS A 37 -13.79 -42.40 21.89
C LYS A 37 -12.30 -42.54 21.54
N THR A 38 -11.63 -43.20 22.46
CA THR A 38 -10.20 -43.54 22.62
C THR A 38 -9.63 -44.48 21.57
N GLY A 39 -8.34 -44.28 21.24
CA GLY A 39 -7.34 -45.34 21.04
C GLY A 39 -7.40 -46.17 19.76
N GLY A 40 -6.31 -46.17 18.98
CA GLY A 40 -6.11 -47.19 17.94
C GLY A 40 -5.07 -46.80 16.89
N ASP A 41 -3.83 -47.20 17.14
CA ASP A 41 -2.77 -47.44 16.17
C ASP A 41 -3.32 -48.03 14.84
N ARG A 42 -3.00 -47.44 13.69
CA ARG A 42 -3.00 -48.17 12.40
C ARG A 42 -2.19 -47.47 11.31
N ARG A 43 -1.16 -48.21 10.92
CA ARG A 43 -0.20 -48.06 9.82
C ARG A 43 -0.77 -47.50 8.52
N ALA A 44 0.05 -46.65 7.90
CA ALA A 44 0.00 -46.25 6.51
C ALA A 44 -0.12 -47.45 5.55
N THR A 45 -1.06 -47.36 4.63
CA THR A 45 -1.08 -48.17 3.40
C THR A 45 -1.35 -47.21 2.24
N GLN A 46 -0.28 -46.83 1.55
CA GLN A 46 -0.33 -46.14 0.26
C GLN A 46 -1.05 -47.04 -0.75
N SER A 47 -2.12 -46.53 -1.37
CA SER A 47 -2.73 -47.12 -2.55
C SER A 47 -2.27 -46.32 -3.77
N LYS A 48 -1.39 -46.93 -4.57
CA LYS A 48 -1.01 -46.46 -5.91
C LYS A 48 -2.24 -46.48 -6.83
N ALA A 49 -2.69 -45.32 -7.28
CA ALA A 49 -3.53 -45.21 -8.47
C ALA A 49 -2.62 -44.89 -9.65
N VAL A 50 -2.56 -45.83 -10.59
CA VAL A 50 -1.82 -45.74 -11.85
C VAL A 50 -2.65 -44.88 -12.82
N LEU A 51 -2.17 -43.67 -13.11
CA LEU A 51 -2.55 -42.90 -14.30
C LEU A 51 -1.26 -42.71 -15.11
N GLY A 52 -1.33 -43.07 -16.39
CA GLY A 52 -0.17 -43.27 -17.26
C GLY A 52 0.72 -42.04 -17.38
N ALA A 53 1.92 -42.16 -16.81
CA ALA A 53 3.03 -41.28 -17.09
C ALA A 53 3.48 -41.52 -18.54
N ALA A 54 3.29 -40.53 -19.41
CA ALA A 54 4.20 -40.36 -20.52
C ALA A 54 5.50 -39.82 -19.92
N SER A 55 6.49 -40.70 -19.76
CA SER A 55 7.86 -40.33 -19.43
C SER A 55 8.39 -39.42 -20.53
N PHE A 56 8.44 -38.12 -20.27
CA PHE A 56 9.20 -37.19 -21.07
C PHE A 56 10.46 -36.80 -20.31
N ASP A 57 11.56 -36.91 -21.02
CA ASP A 57 12.93 -36.70 -20.61
C ASP A 57 13.09 -35.31 -19.99
N VAL A 58 13.37 -35.23 -18.69
CA VAL A 58 13.89 -34.02 -18.03
C VAL A 58 15.37 -33.93 -18.42
N THR A 59 15.62 -33.65 -19.70
CA THR A 59 16.95 -33.28 -20.15
C THR A 59 17.07 -31.77 -19.97
N SER A 60 18.04 -31.37 -19.14
CA SER A 60 18.57 -30.02 -19.08
C SER A 60 18.61 -29.42 -20.48
N ARG A 61 17.95 -28.28 -20.67
CA ARG A 61 17.94 -27.54 -21.93
C ARG A 61 19.40 -27.39 -22.40
N PRO A 62 19.80 -27.92 -23.56
CA PRO A 62 21.13 -27.67 -24.08
C PRO A 62 21.26 -26.15 -24.23
N GLN A 63 22.35 -25.59 -23.69
CA GLN A 63 22.67 -24.18 -23.78
C GLN A 63 22.90 -23.83 -25.27
N ALA A 64 21.82 -23.52 -25.97
CA ALA A 64 21.89 -22.95 -27.31
C ALA A 64 22.68 -21.63 -27.20
N ALA A 65 23.47 -21.31 -28.22
CA ALA A 65 24.15 -20.03 -28.28
C ALA A 65 23.08 -18.93 -28.19
N ALA A 66 23.17 -18.08 -27.16
CA ALA A 66 22.21 -17.01 -26.93
C ALA A 66 22.04 -16.20 -28.22
N GLU A 67 20.83 -16.19 -28.76
CA GLU A 67 20.52 -15.35 -29.92
C GLU A 67 20.64 -13.87 -29.54
N ASP A 68 21.03 -13.03 -30.51
CA ASP A 68 21.11 -11.59 -30.30
C ASP A 68 19.73 -11.04 -29.87
N PRO A 69 19.67 -10.13 -28.88
CA PRO A 69 18.42 -9.48 -28.47
C PRO A 69 17.65 -8.89 -29.65
N VAL A 70 16.34 -9.14 -29.70
CA VAL A 70 15.45 -8.46 -30.65
C VAL A 70 15.12 -7.09 -30.08
N ILE A 71 15.72 -6.04 -30.64
CA ILE A 71 15.58 -4.66 -30.14
C ILE A 71 14.48 -3.92 -30.90
N LEU A 72 13.66 -3.15 -30.18
CA LEU A 72 12.69 -2.24 -30.78
C LEU A 72 13.39 -1.11 -31.56
N GLN A 73 13.42 -1.23 -32.89
CA GLN A 73 13.96 -0.20 -33.79
C GLN A 73 12.87 0.70 -34.39
N SER A 74 11.66 0.17 -34.55
CA SER A 74 10.50 0.90 -35.08
C SER A 74 9.19 0.24 -34.65
N ALA A 75 8.12 1.03 -34.54
CA ALA A 75 6.77 0.55 -34.27
C ALA A 75 5.72 1.38 -35.03
N ILE A 76 4.52 0.83 -35.18
CA ILE A 76 3.34 1.57 -35.63
C ILE A 76 2.72 2.24 -34.40
N THR A 77 2.76 3.57 -34.34
CA THR A 77 2.34 4.35 -33.18
C THR A 77 1.10 5.17 -33.48
N ILE A 78 0.37 5.53 -32.44
CA ILE A 78 -0.69 6.54 -32.52
C ILE A 78 -0.58 7.45 -31.32
N GLU A 79 -0.80 8.74 -31.55
CA GLU A 79 -0.81 9.76 -30.50
C GLU A 79 -1.94 9.52 -29.48
N ARG A 80 -2.12 10.46 -28.54
CA ARG A 80 -3.09 10.33 -27.44
C ARG A 80 -4.52 10.04 -27.96
N VAL A 81 -4.96 8.81 -27.71
CA VAL A 81 -6.31 8.26 -28.02
C VAL A 81 -7.04 7.80 -26.77
N ALA A 82 -6.34 7.78 -25.63
CA ALA A 82 -6.92 7.53 -24.32
C ALA A 82 -6.83 8.78 -23.42
N SER A 83 -7.86 8.97 -22.60
CA SER A 83 -7.81 9.93 -21.50
C SER A 83 -6.74 9.48 -20.50
N SER A 84 -5.91 10.41 -20.06
CA SER A 84 -4.91 10.19 -19.02
C SER A 84 -5.12 11.16 -17.87
N GLY A 85 -4.68 10.79 -16.67
CA GLY A 85 -4.80 11.62 -15.47
C GLY A 85 -5.75 11.02 -14.45
N ARG A 86 -5.96 11.71 -13.32
CA ARG A 86 -6.75 11.21 -12.18
C ARG A 86 -8.25 11.50 -12.39
N VAL A 87 -8.87 10.84 -13.38
CA VAL A 87 -10.32 10.93 -13.68
C VAL A 87 -11.06 9.66 -13.25
N LEU A 88 -12.31 9.80 -12.79
CA LEU A 88 -13.12 8.66 -12.31
C LEU A 88 -13.54 7.69 -13.44
N LEU A 89 -13.69 8.19 -14.67
CA LEU A 89 -14.06 7.40 -15.84
C LEU A 89 -13.07 7.70 -16.95
N PHE A 90 -12.38 6.66 -17.41
CA PHE A 90 -11.42 6.72 -18.50
C PHE A 90 -12.10 6.41 -19.83
N SER A 91 -11.74 7.14 -20.89
CA SER A 91 -12.08 6.83 -22.27
C SER A 91 -10.83 6.35 -22.99
N ASP A 92 -10.92 5.25 -23.72
CA ASP A 92 -9.80 4.69 -24.47
C ASP A 92 -10.32 4.08 -25.77
N ALA A 93 -10.03 4.73 -26.90
CA ALA A 93 -10.57 4.30 -28.17
C ALA A 93 -9.99 2.96 -28.64
N VAL A 94 -8.73 2.68 -28.34
CA VAL A 94 -8.06 1.41 -28.66
C VAL A 94 -8.68 0.29 -27.85
N GLU A 95 -8.80 0.48 -26.54
CA GLU A 95 -9.41 -0.54 -25.67
C GLU A 95 -10.89 -0.77 -26.03
N ALA A 96 -11.63 0.27 -26.44
CA ALA A 96 -13.01 0.12 -26.91
C ALA A 96 -13.10 -0.82 -28.14
N GLN A 97 -12.19 -0.71 -29.11
CA GLN A 97 -12.14 -1.62 -30.26
C GLN A 97 -11.81 -3.06 -29.85
N ARG A 98 -10.91 -3.24 -28.88
CA ARG A 98 -10.52 -4.54 -28.33
C ARG A 98 -11.68 -5.23 -27.63
N VAL A 99 -12.37 -4.51 -26.73
CA VAL A 99 -13.56 -5.01 -26.02
C VAL A 99 -14.69 -5.35 -27.00
N ALA A 100 -14.86 -4.57 -28.07
CA ALA A 100 -15.85 -4.85 -29.10
C ALA A 100 -15.48 -6.02 -30.03
N GLY A 101 -14.28 -6.61 -29.90
CA GLY A 101 -13.80 -7.68 -30.79
C GLY A 101 -13.50 -7.20 -32.21
N THR A 102 -13.30 -5.90 -32.40
CA THR A 102 -13.06 -5.27 -33.71
C THR A 102 -11.59 -4.89 -33.94
N TRP A 103 -10.74 -5.07 -32.92
CA TRP A 103 -9.32 -4.77 -32.99
C TRP A 103 -8.62 -5.61 -34.06
N LYS A 104 -7.73 -4.96 -34.80
CA LYS A 104 -6.78 -5.57 -35.72
C LYS A 104 -5.44 -4.88 -35.52
N THR A 105 -4.35 -5.63 -35.65
CA THR A 105 -2.99 -5.07 -35.64
C THR A 105 -2.89 -3.93 -36.66
N PRO A 106 -2.56 -2.70 -36.22
CA PRO A 106 -2.65 -1.51 -37.05
C PRO A 106 -1.53 -1.45 -38.08
N LYS A 107 -1.80 -0.80 -39.20
CA LYS A 107 -0.84 -0.42 -40.22
C LYS A 107 -0.73 1.10 -40.29
N ALA A 108 0.41 1.59 -40.80
CA ALA A 108 0.56 3.01 -41.07
C ALA A 108 -0.56 3.49 -42.02
N GLY A 109 -1.25 4.56 -41.63
CA GLY A 109 -2.41 5.12 -42.34
C GLY A 109 -3.77 4.68 -41.80
N ASP A 110 -3.85 3.63 -40.97
CA ASP A 110 -5.09 3.26 -40.30
C ASP A 110 -5.54 4.38 -39.35
N THR A 111 -6.85 4.52 -39.14
CA THR A 111 -7.41 5.61 -38.33
C THR A 111 -8.29 5.12 -37.20
N ILE A 112 -8.29 5.85 -36.08
CA ILE A 112 -9.22 5.65 -34.96
C ILE A 112 -10.00 6.93 -34.68
N THR A 113 -11.29 6.78 -34.45
CA THR A 113 -12.15 7.90 -34.03
C THR A 113 -12.24 7.89 -32.51
N ILE A 114 -11.90 9.02 -31.87
CA ILE A 114 -11.95 9.18 -30.42
C ILE A 114 -13.39 9.56 -30.02
N PRO A 115 -14.08 8.76 -29.20
CA PRO A 115 -15.41 9.10 -28.73
C PRO A 115 -15.40 10.43 -27.97
N THR A 116 -16.24 11.38 -28.38
CA THR A 116 -16.42 12.64 -27.67
C THR A 116 -17.47 12.50 -26.58
N ARG A 117 -17.13 12.93 -25.37
CA ARG A 117 -18.11 13.05 -24.28
C ARG A 117 -18.90 14.36 -24.44
N PRO A 118 -20.22 14.37 -24.19
CA PRO A 118 -20.96 15.62 -24.06
C PRO A 118 -20.30 16.53 -23.02
N ALA A 119 -20.25 17.83 -23.31
CA ALA A 119 -19.70 18.79 -22.36
C ALA A 119 -20.55 18.82 -21.08
N ALA A 120 -19.95 19.15 -19.94
CA ALA A 120 -20.65 19.20 -18.65
C ALA A 120 -21.78 20.25 -18.62
N ASP A 121 -21.75 21.21 -19.55
CA ASP A 121 -22.78 22.23 -19.77
C ASP A 121 -23.91 21.77 -20.71
N GLY A 122 -23.93 20.49 -21.11
CA GLY A 122 -24.97 19.89 -21.95
C GLY A 122 -24.88 20.25 -23.43
N LYS A 123 -23.81 20.93 -23.88
CA LYS A 123 -23.60 21.18 -25.32
C LYS A 123 -23.25 19.90 -26.06
N GLU A 124 -23.82 19.76 -27.25
CA GLU A 124 -23.44 18.75 -28.24
C GLU A 124 -21.92 18.82 -28.46
N PRO A 125 -21.20 17.69 -28.35
CA PRO A 125 -19.78 17.69 -28.61
C PRO A 125 -19.51 18.05 -30.08
N GLY A 126 -18.40 18.73 -30.32
CA GLY A 126 -17.88 18.92 -31.68
C GLY A 126 -17.57 17.59 -32.38
N PRO A 127 -17.16 17.61 -33.67
CA PRO A 127 -16.85 16.39 -34.40
C PRO A 127 -15.78 15.56 -33.68
N ALA A 128 -16.01 14.24 -33.64
CA ALA A 128 -15.13 13.31 -32.97
C ALA A 128 -13.70 13.38 -33.56
N PRO A 129 -12.66 13.64 -32.73
CA PRO A 129 -11.30 13.71 -33.23
C PRO A 129 -10.88 12.37 -33.85
N ILE A 130 -10.27 12.42 -35.04
CA ILE A 130 -9.66 11.26 -35.68
C ILE A 130 -8.15 11.31 -35.43
N ARG A 131 -7.55 10.15 -35.18
CA ARG A 131 -6.09 9.96 -35.11
C ARG A 131 -5.66 8.88 -36.08
N THR A 132 -4.45 9.00 -36.58
CA THR A 132 -3.88 8.10 -37.59
C THR A 132 -2.68 7.38 -37.01
N TRP A 133 -2.57 6.09 -37.28
CA TRP A 133 -1.41 5.29 -36.98
C TRP A 133 -0.26 5.62 -37.94
N THR A 134 0.94 5.78 -37.40
CA THR A 134 2.12 6.19 -38.16
C THR A 134 3.32 5.31 -37.81
N GLU A 135 4.16 5.00 -38.80
CA GLU A 135 5.45 4.36 -38.51
C GLU A 135 6.36 5.35 -37.79
N THR A 136 6.91 4.94 -36.64
CA THR A 136 7.84 5.73 -35.83
C THR A 136 9.10 4.91 -35.60
N LYS A 137 10.26 5.52 -35.88
CA LYS A 137 11.57 4.93 -35.60
C LYS A 137 12.05 5.34 -34.21
N ALA A 138 12.70 4.42 -33.53
CA ALA A 138 13.46 4.73 -32.33
C ALA A 138 14.64 5.66 -32.69
N ALA A 139 14.99 6.55 -31.76
CA ALA A 139 16.20 7.34 -31.86
C ALA A 139 17.46 6.46 -31.73
N ALA A 140 18.63 7.03 -32.02
CA ALA A 140 19.91 6.29 -32.01
C ALA A 140 20.26 5.68 -30.63
N ASP A 141 19.68 6.19 -29.55
CA ASP A 141 19.81 5.70 -28.18
C ASP A 141 18.78 4.61 -27.80
N GLY A 142 17.95 4.19 -28.76
CA GLY A 142 16.94 3.14 -28.62
C GLY A 142 15.59 3.62 -28.07
N TRP A 143 15.37 4.93 -27.90
CA TRP A 143 14.12 5.46 -27.38
C TRP A 143 13.10 5.79 -28.47
N LEU A 144 11.86 5.35 -28.28
CA LEU A 144 10.72 5.67 -29.12
C LEU A 144 9.74 6.60 -28.36
N PRO A 145 9.29 7.74 -28.92
CA PRO A 145 8.31 8.60 -28.26
C PRO A 145 6.98 7.89 -28.02
N LEU A 146 6.51 7.90 -26.77
CA LEU A 146 5.27 7.24 -26.36
C LEU A 146 4.63 7.92 -25.13
N PRO A 147 3.99 9.09 -25.32
CA PRO A 147 3.39 9.84 -24.21
C PRO A 147 2.15 9.15 -23.63
N GLY A 148 1.72 9.57 -22.44
CA GLY A 148 0.58 8.99 -21.75
C GLY A 148 -0.72 9.04 -22.57
N GLY A 149 -1.33 7.87 -22.77
CA GLY A 149 -2.55 7.69 -23.56
C GLY A 149 -2.33 7.50 -25.06
N ALA A 150 -1.07 7.47 -25.52
CA ALA A 150 -0.66 6.98 -26.84
C ALA A 150 -0.46 5.45 -26.83
N TYR A 151 -0.32 4.85 -28.01
CA TYR A 151 -0.04 3.42 -28.17
C TYR A 151 1.07 3.17 -29.21
N ALA A 152 1.80 2.06 -29.05
CA ALA A 152 2.76 1.54 -30.02
C ALA A 152 2.51 0.05 -30.24
N SER A 153 2.33 -0.35 -31.49
CA SER A 153 2.25 -1.74 -31.93
C SER A 153 3.60 -2.15 -32.52
N TRP A 154 4.25 -3.10 -31.87
CA TRP A 154 5.51 -3.70 -32.30
C TRP A 154 5.28 -5.18 -32.61
N VAL A 155 5.51 -5.58 -33.86
CA VAL A 155 5.34 -6.97 -34.29
C VAL A 155 6.70 -7.66 -34.30
N VAL A 156 6.77 -8.81 -33.63
CA VAL A 156 7.96 -9.65 -33.58
C VAL A 156 7.65 -11.01 -34.19
N HIS A 157 8.47 -11.43 -35.15
CA HIS A 157 8.37 -12.73 -35.79
C HIS A 157 9.13 -13.80 -34.99
N SER A 158 8.57 -15.00 -34.91
CA SER A 158 9.23 -16.18 -34.36
C SER A 158 8.99 -17.40 -35.25
N ASP A 159 10.03 -18.18 -35.55
CA ASP A 159 9.90 -19.38 -36.39
C ASP A 159 9.20 -20.55 -35.67
N GLU A 160 9.09 -20.46 -34.35
CA GLU A 160 8.46 -21.44 -33.46
C GLU A 160 7.80 -20.80 -32.23
N ASP A 161 7.04 -21.60 -31.48
CA ASP A 161 6.54 -21.19 -30.16
C ASP A 161 7.72 -21.18 -29.16
N ARG A 162 8.14 -20.00 -28.68
CA ARG A 162 9.26 -19.86 -27.74
C ARG A 162 8.95 -18.91 -26.59
N VAL A 163 9.40 -19.28 -25.39
CA VAL A 163 9.36 -18.38 -24.23
C VAL A 163 10.57 -17.45 -24.27
N MET A 164 10.30 -16.17 -24.13
CA MET A 164 11.28 -15.09 -24.12
C MET A 164 11.10 -14.21 -22.89
N ILE A 165 12.05 -13.33 -22.60
CA ILE A 165 11.91 -12.26 -21.61
C ILE A 165 11.73 -10.95 -22.34
N LEU A 166 10.62 -10.26 -22.07
CA LEU A 166 10.44 -8.86 -22.45
C LEU A 166 11.09 -7.97 -21.40
N GLU A 167 12.11 -7.21 -21.81
CA GLU A 167 12.68 -6.13 -21.02
C GLU A 167 12.20 -4.80 -21.59
N ALA A 168 11.40 -4.04 -20.83
CA ALA A 168 10.81 -2.81 -21.34
C ALA A 168 10.67 -1.71 -20.27
N VAL A 169 10.96 -0.48 -20.66
CA VAL A 169 10.94 0.71 -19.81
C VAL A 169 10.15 1.86 -20.43
N GLY A 170 9.46 2.64 -19.60
CA GLY A 170 8.74 3.88 -19.95
C GLY A 170 7.27 3.71 -20.37
N HIS A 171 6.81 2.48 -20.61
CA HIS A 171 5.42 2.15 -20.93
C HIS A 171 4.54 1.94 -19.68
N GLY A 172 3.23 2.14 -19.81
CA GLY A 172 2.26 1.92 -18.72
C GLY A 172 1.79 0.47 -18.61
N SER A 173 1.65 -0.22 -19.73
CA SER A 173 1.36 -1.66 -19.82
C SER A 173 1.62 -2.13 -21.24
N VAL A 174 1.73 -3.44 -21.44
CA VAL A 174 1.84 -4.06 -22.76
C VAL A 174 0.86 -5.21 -22.87
N SER A 175 0.27 -5.40 -24.05
CA SER A 175 -0.53 -6.59 -24.34
C SER A 175 0.14 -7.47 -25.38
N ILE A 176 0.19 -8.77 -25.12
CA ILE A 176 0.82 -9.79 -25.96
C ILE A 176 -0.11 -10.99 -25.96
N ASN A 177 -0.50 -11.51 -27.13
CA ASN A 177 -1.46 -12.62 -27.23
C ASN A 177 -2.79 -12.39 -26.47
N ASN A 178 -3.28 -11.15 -26.42
CA ASN A 178 -4.43 -10.72 -25.60
C ASN A 178 -4.26 -10.82 -24.07
N GLU A 179 -3.06 -11.13 -23.59
CA GLU A 179 -2.71 -11.04 -22.18
C GLU A 179 -2.13 -9.67 -21.89
N LEU A 180 -2.35 -9.14 -20.67
CA LEU A 180 -1.77 -7.88 -20.23
C LEU A 180 -0.58 -8.17 -19.31
N HIS A 181 0.46 -7.35 -19.44
CA HIS A 181 1.60 -7.33 -18.53
C HIS A 181 1.83 -5.93 -17.96
N THR A 182 2.38 -5.88 -16.75
CA THR A 182 2.70 -4.60 -16.07
C THR A 182 3.69 -3.78 -16.90
N GLY A 183 3.57 -2.46 -16.84
CA GLY A 183 4.57 -1.55 -17.41
C GLY A 183 5.53 -1.00 -16.38
N ASP A 184 6.56 -0.31 -16.88
CA ASP A 184 7.55 0.45 -16.10
C ASP A 184 7.47 1.95 -16.42
N PRO A 185 6.37 2.64 -16.06
CA PRO A 185 6.17 4.05 -16.41
C PRO A 185 7.14 5.01 -15.70
N TYR A 186 7.95 4.52 -14.75
CA TYR A 186 8.90 5.32 -13.96
C TYR A 186 10.36 5.07 -14.35
N GLU A 187 10.60 4.23 -15.36
CA GLU A 187 11.93 3.91 -15.87
C GLU A 187 12.86 3.33 -14.80
N TYR A 188 12.33 2.51 -13.87
CA TYR A 188 13.13 1.86 -12.84
C TYR A 188 14.04 0.76 -13.40
N GLY A 189 13.68 0.18 -14.54
CA GLY A 189 14.36 -0.98 -15.14
C GLY A 189 13.97 -2.30 -14.48
N PHE A 190 12.87 -2.34 -13.72
CA PHE A 190 12.46 -3.53 -12.97
C PHE A 190 11.69 -4.52 -13.84
N VAL A 191 10.93 -4.03 -14.83
CA VAL A 191 10.02 -4.88 -15.60
C VAL A 191 10.79 -5.71 -16.62
N LYS A 192 11.00 -6.96 -16.19
CA LYS A 192 11.42 -8.09 -17.01
C LYS A 192 10.37 -9.16 -16.81
N VAL A 193 9.63 -9.51 -17.87
CA VAL A 193 8.49 -10.44 -17.76
C VAL A 193 8.67 -11.58 -18.77
N PRO A 194 8.49 -12.85 -18.37
CA PRO A 194 8.43 -13.96 -19.30
C PRO A 194 7.19 -13.87 -20.19
N VAL A 195 7.39 -14.00 -21.50
CA VAL A 195 6.33 -13.88 -22.51
C VAL A 195 6.45 -15.00 -23.53
N LEU A 196 5.32 -15.47 -24.07
CA LEU A 196 5.29 -16.47 -25.13
C LEU A 196 5.23 -15.78 -26.49
N LEU A 197 6.25 -15.97 -27.33
CA LEU A 197 6.14 -15.69 -28.76
C LEU A 197 5.54 -16.92 -29.43
N ARG A 198 4.47 -16.71 -30.19
CA ARG A 198 3.87 -17.76 -31.02
C ARG A 198 4.63 -17.86 -32.32
N LYS A 199 4.66 -19.06 -32.90
CA LYS A 199 5.12 -19.24 -34.29
C LYS A 199 4.37 -18.28 -35.22
N GLY A 200 5.13 -17.52 -36.01
CA GLY A 200 4.65 -16.42 -36.84
C GLY A 200 4.80 -15.07 -36.14
N ASP A 201 3.91 -14.14 -36.48
CA ASP A 201 3.94 -12.78 -35.99
C ASP A 201 3.19 -12.64 -34.66
N THR A 202 3.86 -12.11 -33.65
CA THR A 202 3.27 -11.76 -32.35
C THR A 202 3.24 -10.24 -32.21
N GLU A 203 2.05 -9.66 -31.99
CA GLU A 203 1.90 -8.23 -31.69
C GLU A 203 2.15 -7.96 -30.20
N LEU A 204 3.05 -7.01 -29.92
CA LEU A 204 3.24 -6.38 -28.63
C LEU A 204 2.64 -4.97 -28.69
N LEU A 205 1.47 -4.79 -28.07
CA LEU A 205 0.74 -3.53 -28.04
C LEU A 205 1.04 -2.78 -26.74
N PHE A 206 1.96 -1.82 -26.79
CA PHE A 206 2.35 -0.98 -25.66
C PHE A 206 1.39 0.19 -25.50
N LYS A 207 0.98 0.44 -24.26
CA LYS A 207 0.30 1.68 -23.84
C LYS A 207 1.33 2.64 -23.27
N GLY A 208 1.29 3.89 -23.71
CA GLY A 208 2.20 4.93 -23.26
C GLY A 208 2.11 5.24 -21.78
N GLY A 209 3.27 5.33 -21.14
CA GLY A 209 3.42 5.72 -19.73
C GLY A 209 3.60 7.23 -19.62
N ARG A 210 4.82 7.69 -19.37
CA ARG A 210 5.12 9.11 -19.07
C ARG A 210 5.84 9.88 -20.18
N GLY A 211 6.28 9.23 -21.26
CA GLY A 211 6.89 9.97 -22.36
C GLY A 211 7.48 9.14 -23.49
N ARG A 212 8.17 8.04 -23.18
CA ARG A 212 8.96 7.27 -24.15
C ARG A 212 8.97 5.79 -23.81
N LEU A 213 9.37 4.98 -24.77
CA LEU A 213 9.47 3.52 -24.68
C LEU A 213 10.86 3.08 -25.16
N ARG A 214 11.47 2.15 -24.43
CA ARG A 214 12.55 1.30 -24.92
C ARG A 214 12.21 -0.14 -24.56
N ALA A 215 12.36 -1.04 -25.51
CA ALA A 215 12.04 -2.45 -25.32
C ALA A 215 13.00 -3.35 -26.10
N GLN A 216 13.24 -4.53 -25.54
CA GLN A 216 13.92 -5.63 -26.22
C GLN A 216 13.37 -6.97 -25.75
N ILE A 217 13.54 -7.99 -26.58
CA ILE A 217 13.19 -9.37 -26.25
C ILE A 217 14.48 -10.18 -26.22
N VAL A 218 14.72 -10.88 -25.11
CA VAL A 218 15.94 -11.66 -24.86
C VAL A 218 15.60 -13.10 -24.50
N GLU A 219 16.50 -14.02 -24.80
CA GLU A 219 16.34 -15.42 -24.39
C GLU A 219 16.49 -15.58 -22.86
N PRO A 220 15.67 -16.43 -22.22
CA PRO A 220 15.88 -16.78 -20.83
C PRO A 220 17.13 -17.66 -20.69
N ASN A 221 17.95 -17.37 -19.69
CA ASN A 221 19.19 -18.12 -19.43
C ASN A 221 18.97 -19.39 -18.58
N ALA A 222 17.81 -19.52 -17.93
CA ALA A 222 17.42 -20.65 -17.10
C ALA A 222 15.89 -20.74 -16.98
N ASP A 223 15.38 -21.92 -16.60
CA ASP A 223 13.95 -22.19 -16.40
C ASP A 223 13.36 -21.39 -15.21
N VAL A 224 14.17 -21.15 -14.19
CA VAL A 224 13.93 -20.15 -13.15
C VAL A 224 15.15 -19.26 -13.05
N MET A 225 14.94 -17.95 -13.07
CA MET A 225 16.06 -16.99 -12.99
C MET A 225 15.76 -15.81 -12.06
N PHE A 226 16.82 -15.23 -11.50
CA PHE A 226 16.75 -14.00 -10.73
C PHE A 226 16.57 -12.79 -11.63
N ASN A 227 15.84 -11.80 -11.11
CA ASN A 227 15.90 -10.42 -11.57
C ASN A 227 16.49 -9.55 -10.44
N PRO A 228 17.83 -9.40 -10.38
CA PRO A 228 18.49 -8.72 -9.27
C PRO A 228 18.28 -7.19 -9.28
N GLY A 229 17.68 -6.64 -10.34
CA GLY A 229 17.41 -5.21 -10.48
C GLY A 229 16.45 -4.66 -9.43
N ASP A 230 15.56 -5.50 -8.90
CA ASP A 230 14.58 -5.11 -7.88
C ASP A 230 14.75 -5.89 -6.57
N ARG A 231 15.84 -5.61 -5.85
CA ARG A 231 16.16 -6.23 -4.56
C ARG A 231 15.83 -5.30 -3.39
N THR A 232 15.27 -5.85 -2.31
CA THR A 232 15.12 -5.18 -1.00
C THR A 232 16.11 -5.79 -0.01
N THR A 233 16.98 -4.98 0.59
CA THR A 233 17.91 -5.44 1.65
C THR A 233 18.03 -4.41 2.77
N PRO A 234 18.34 -4.83 4.01
CA PRO A 234 18.69 -3.92 5.08
C PRO A 234 20.12 -3.40 4.89
N ASP A 235 20.49 -2.47 5.75
CA ASP A 235 21.90 -2.27 6.11
C ASP A 235 22.15 -3.04 7.41
N LEU A 236 23.33 -3.64 7.57
CA LEU A 236 23.71 -4.25 8.84
C LEU A 236 24.22 -3.17 9.79
N VAL A 237 23.85 -3.20 11.07
CA VAL A 237 24.35 -2.23 12.06
C VAL A 237 25.30 -2.91 13.03
N ALA A 238 26.51 -2.37 13.14
CA ALA A 238 27.54 -2.91 14.02
C ALA A 238 27.08 -2.89 15.48
N GLY A 239 27.17 -4.05 16.16
CA GLY A 239 26.82 -4.19 17.58
C GLY A 239 25.33 -4.38 17.87
N GLN A 240 24.44 -4.44 16.86
CA GLN A 240 23.09 -4.97 17.07
C GLN A 240 23.17 -6.49 17.35
N GLY A 241 22.34 -6.95 18.29
CA GLY A 241 22.42 -8.31 18.84
C GLY A 241 22.06 -9.41 17.83
N GLN A 242 22.46 -10.64 18.14
CA GLN A 242 22.33 -11.85 17.30
C GLN A 242 20.88 -12.18 16.86
N ASN A 243 19.85 -11.60 17.49
CA ASN A 243 18.45 -11.97 17.24
C ASN A 243 17.73 -11.15 16.14
N GLU A 244 18.33 -10.09 15.59
CA GLU A 244 17.63 -9.25 14.60
C GLU A 244 17.57 -9.85 13.20
N GLY A 245 18.37 -10.89 12.92
CA GLY A 245 18.30 -11.60 11.64
C GLY A 245 18.75 -10.77 10.44
N PHE A 246 18.89 -11.43 9.29
CA PHE A 246 18.98 -10.75 8.01
C PHE A 246 17.67 -11.02 7.27
N LEU A 247 16.98 -9.99 6.78
CA LEU A 247 15.72 -10.13 6.02
C LEU A 247 15.80 -9.33 4.73
N GLY A 248 15.80 -10.00 3.59
CA GLY A 248 15.76 -9.38 2.26
C GLY A 248 14.66 -9.95 1.38
N SER A 249 14.50 -9.39 0.19
CA SER A 249 13.67 -9.99 -0.86
C SER A 249 14.24 -9.71 -2.25
N ILE A 250 14.03 -10.64 -3.18
CA ILE A 250 14.53 -10.58 -4.56
C ILE A 250 13.48 -11.11 -5.52
N VAL A 251 13.48 -10.59 -6.75
CA VAL A 251 12.57 -11.04 -7.80
C VAL A 251 13.14 -12.29 -8.47
N ILE A 252 12.25 -13.25 -8.71
CA ILE A 252 12.50 -14.45 -9.50
C ILE A 252 11.43 -14.58 -10.59
N MET A 253 11.76 -15.30 -11.65
CA MET A 253 10.88 -15.50 -12.80
C MET A 253 10.81 -16.98 -13.17
N ASN A 254 9.61 -17.51 -13.38
CA ASN A 254 9.42 -18.81 -14.04
C ASN A 254 9.33 -18.57 -15.55
N THR A 255 10.32 -19.03 -16.29
CA THR A 255 10.46 -18.82 -17.74
C THR A 255 9.95 -20.03 -18.54
N THR A 256 9.18 -20.90 -17.89
CA THR A 256 8.60 -22.10 -18.50
C THR A 256 7.09 -21.98 -18.68
N ARG A 257 6.52 -22.91 -19.45
CA ARG A 257 5.08 -23.03 -19.67
C ARG A 257 4.38 -23.92 -18.64
N GLN A 258 5.10 -24.35 -17.60
CA GLN A 258 4.62 -25.26 -16.57
C GLN A 258 4.73 -24.60 -15.20
N THR A 259 3.88 -25.04 -14.28
CA THR A 259 4.07 -24.71 -12.86
C THR A 259 5.32 -25.43 -12.39
N LEU A 260 6.23 -24.71 -11.76
CA LEU A 260 7.43 -25.30 -11.18
C LEU A 260 7.23 -25.49 -9.68
N GLU A 261 7.39 -26.74 -9.25
CA GLU A 261 7.31 -27.18 -7.86
C GLU A 261 8.72 -27.45 -7.31
N ASP A 262 8.85 -27.58 -5.99
CA ASP A 262 10.10 -27.97 -5.30
C ASP A 262 11.32 -27.09 -5.61
N VAL A 263 11.09 -25.82 -5.93
CA VAL A 263 12.17 -24.83 -6.09
C VAL A 263 12.63 -24.36 -4.72
N LEU A 264 13.94 -24.42 -4.48
CA LEU A 264 14.58 -23.97 -3.25
C LEU A 264 15.38 -22.71 -3.53
N LEU A 265 15.25 -21.73 -2.64
CA LEU A 265 16.14 -20.57 -2.57
C LEU A 265 17.16 -20.80 -1.45
N ILE A 266 18.42 -20.90 -1.82
CA ILE A 266 19.53 -21.09 -0.89
C ILE A 266 20.27 -19.77 -0.69
N THR A 267 20.35 -19.29 0.55
CA THR A 267 21.15 -18.12 0.94
C THR A 267 22.48 -18.57 1.52
N SER A 268 23.55 -17.85 1.23
CA SER A 268 24.86 -18.03 1.86
C SER A 268 25.63 -16.72 1.87
N GLY A 269 26.67 -16.59 2.70
CA GLY A 269 27.48 -15.38 2.74
C GLY A 269 28.75 -15.55 3.57
N SER A 270 29.66 -14.58 3.47
CA SER A 270 30.97 -14.64 4.15
C SER A 270 30.86 -14.80 5.68
N TRP A 271 29.76 -14.32 6.27
CA TRP A 271 29.48 -14.40 7.71
C TRP A 271 28.13 -15.05 8.02
N HIS A 272 27.59 -15.85 7.09
CA HIS A 272 26.25 -16.41 7.20
C HIS A 272 26.28 -17.91 6.90
N ARG A 273 25.70 -18.72 7.80
CA ARG A 273 25.47 -20.13 7.52
C ARG A 273 24.45 -20.26 6.39
N ALA A 274 24.70 -21.22 5.49
CA ALA A 274 23.78 -21.45 4.40
C ALA A 274 22.38 -21.81 4.92
N SER A 275 21.36 -21.21 4.32
CA SER A 275 19.95 -21.51 4.62
C SER A 275 19.16 -21.85 3.39
N VAL A 276 18.12 -22.65 3.61
CA VAL A 276 17.25 -23.17 2.55
C VAL A 276 15.84 -22.65 2.78
N HIS A 277 15.29 -22.01 1.76
CA HIS A 277 13.94 -21.46 1.74
C HIS A 277 13.14 -22.15 0.64
N PRO A 278 12.24 -23.10 0.97
CA PRO A 278 11.31 -23.64 0.00
C PRO A 278 10.41 -22.54 -0.56
N LEU A 279 10.25 -22.52 -1.88
CA LEU A 279 9.36 -21.58 -2.55
C LEU A 279 8.01 -22.24 -2.83
N GLU A 280 6.93 -21.47 -2.76
CA GLU A 280 5.63 -21.96 -3.25
C GLU A 280 5.70 -22.24 -4.76
N PRO A 281 4.84 -23.13 -5.29
CA PRO A 281 4.74 -23.40 -6.71
C PRO A 281 4.71 -22.10 -7.52
N LEU A 282 5.60 -22.01 -8.52
CA LEU A 282 5.73 -20.83 -9.36
C LEU A 282 4.86 -21.01 -10.61
N PRO A 283 3.80 -20.20 -10.80
CA PRO A 283 2.95 -20.34 -11.98
C PRO A 283 3.72 -20.14 -13.29
N PRO A 284 3.24 -20.70 -14.41
CA PRO A 284 3.85 -20.49 -15.72
C PRO A 284 4.02 -19.00 -16.04
N LEU A 285 5.14 -18.66 -16.67
CA LEU A 285 5.44 -17.31 -17.17
C LEU A 285 5.26 -16.20 -16.11
N SER A 286 5.57 -16.48 -14.84
CA SER A 286 5.28 -15.58 -13.74
C SER A 286 6.52 -14.86 -13.22
N VAL A 287 6.28 -13.71 -12.57
CA VAL A 287 7.28 -12.95 -11.83
C VAL A 287 6.83 -12.88 -10.38
N ARG A 288 7.75 -13.11 -9.44
CA ARG A 288 7.44 -13.06 -8.01
C ARG A 288 8.61 -12.53 -7.19
N LYS A 289 8.34 -11.65 -6.23
CA LYS A 289 9.34 -11.17 -5.28
C LYS A 289 9.32 -12.05 -4.02
N VAL A 290 10.37 -12.83 -3.81
CA VAL A 290 10.42 -13.81 -2.71
C VAL A 290 11.29 -13.29 -1.56
N PRO A 291 10.85 -13.47 -0.30
CA PRO A 291 11.67 -13.14 0.86
C PRO A 291 12.80 -14.15 1.02
N PHE A 292 13.89 -13.71 1.60
CA PHE A 292 15.00 -14.56 2.02
C PHE A 292 15.63 -14.00 3.30
N GLY A 293 16.18 -14.87 4.15
CA GLY A 293 16.70 -14.42 5.43
C GLY A 293 16.58 -15.43 6.55
N ASN A 294 17.42 -15.30 7.58
CA ASN A 294 17.43 -16.17 8.74
C ASN A 294 17.40 -15.40 10.05
N PRO A 295 17.15 -16.10 11.17
CA PRO A 295 17.88 -15.80 12.40
C PRO A 295 19.40 -15.75 12.13
N TRP A 296 20.03 -14.66 12.55
CA TRP A 296 21.46 -14.41 12.37
C TRP A 296 22.25 -15.22 13.41
N ASP A 297 23.06 -16.20 12.98
CA ASP A 297 23.76 -17.13 13.88
C ASP A 297 25.24 -16.79 14.11
N GLY A 298 25.73 -15.67 13.56
CA GLY A 298 27.10 -15.20 13.74
C GLY A 298 27.21 -14.07 14.76
N GLU A 299 28.30 -13.99 15.53
CA GLU A 299 28.83 -12.66 15.84
C GLU A 299 29.26 -12.03 14.50
N LEU A 300 29.11 -10.72 14.32
CA LEU A 300 29.90 -10.01 13.30
C LEU A 300 31.36 -10.37 13.60
N ARG A 301 31.92 -11.35 12.88
CA ARG A 301 33.25 -11.88 13.16
C ARG A 301 34.20 -10.70 13.18
N ASP A 302 35.12 -10.72 14.15
CA ASP A 302 36.06 -9.71 14.68
C ASP A 302 36.77 -8.72 13.71
N ASP A 303 36.45 -8.70 12.42
CA ASP A 303 36.88 -7.66 11.50
C ASP A 303 36.03 -6.38 11.69
N LYS A 304 36.38 -5.62 12.73
CA LYS A 304 35.85 -4.27 12.98
C LYS A 304 36.12 -3.27 11.83
N THR A 305 36.85 -3.65 10.79
CA THR A 305 37.17 -2.80 9.64
C THR A 305 36.30 -3.08 8.41
N ALA A 306 35.61 -4.21 8.38
CA ALA A 306 34.76 -4.56 7.26
C ALA A 306 33.55 -3.62 7.15
N THR A 307 33.32 -3.10 5.94
CA THR A 307 32.26 -2.13 5.65
C THR A 307 31.09 -2.73 4.87
N LYS A 308 31.23 -3.99 4.44
CA LYS A 308 30.22 -4.73 3.66
C LYS A 308 30.33 -6.24 3.90
N VAL A 309 29.25 -6.96 3.64
CA VAL A 309 29.14 -8.42 3.64
C VAL A 309 28.74 -8.89 2.26
N ASN A 310 29.43 -9.91 1.73
CA ASN A 310 29.05 -10.50 0.45
C ASN A 310 28.01 -11.60 0.67
N MET A 311 26.90 -11.51 -0.05
CA MET A 311 25.77 -12.43 0.00
C MET A 311 25.64 -13.13 -1.35
N ARG A 312 25.41 -14.44 -1.32
CA ARG A 312 25.16 -15.28 -2.48
C ARG A 312 23.81 -15.96 -2.35
N LEU A 313 23.00 -15.87 -3.39
CA LEU A 313 21.72 -16.55 -3.54
C LEU A 313 21.81 -17.56 -4.68
N ARG A 314 21.25 -18.76 -4.48
CA ARG A 314 21.14 -19.81 -5.49
C ARG A 314 19.71 -20.31 -5.57
N LEU A 315 19.19 -20.47 -6.77
CA LEU A 315 17.96 -21.21 -7.03
C LEU A 315 18.32 -22.63 -7.40
N THR A 316 17.69 -23.60 -6.76
CA THR A 316 17.92 -25.01 -7.04
C THR A 316 16.60 -25.79 -7.09
N ASN A 317 16.62 -26.98 -7.69
CA ASN A 317 15.51 -27.93 -7.67
C ASN A 317 15.99 -29.34 -7.23
N GLY A 318 15.02 -30.23 -6.98
CA GLY A 318 15.22 -31.61 -6.51
C GLY A 318 15.25 -31.76 -4.98
N ASP A 319 15.05 -32.99 -4.48
CA ASP A 319 14.87 -33.33 -3.05
C ASP A 319 15.96 -32.81 -2.09
N LYS A 320 17.14 -32.47 -2.62
CA LYS A 320 18.30 -31.94 -1.86
C LYS A 320 18.88 -30.64 -2.44
N GLY A 321 18.25 -30.03 -3.45
CA GLY A 321 18.73 -28.81 -4.08
C GLY A 321 20.07 -28.97 -4.82
N GLU A 322 20.31 -30.13 -5.44
CA GLU A 322 21.58 -30.46 -6.10
C GLU A 322 21.71 -29.81 -7.49
N ASP A 323 20.59 -29.56 -8.16
CA ASP A 323 20.54 -28.99 -9.50
C ASP A 323 20.48 -27.46 -9.41
N LEU A 324 21.55 -26.79 -9.86
CA LEU A 324 21.61 -25.33 -9.91
C LEU A 324 20.81 -24.80 -11.09
N LEU A 325 19.82 -23.96 -10.81
CA LEU A 325 19.03 -23.26 -11.82
C LEU A 325 19.63 -21.89 -12.15
N ASP A 326 19.92 -21.08 -11.13
CA ASP A 326 20.51 -19.74 -11.30
C ASP A 326 21.21 -19.29 -10.01
N GLU A 327 22.12 -18.32 -10.12
CA GLU A 327 22.81 -17.72 -8.98
C GLU A 327 23.07 -16.21 -9.13
N THR A 328 23.06 -15.51 -8.00
CA THR A 328 23.42 -14.08 -7.96
C THR A 328 24.15 -13.75 -6.67
N GLU A 329 25.03 -12.75 -6.75
CA GLU A 329 25.75 -12.21 -5.60
C GLU A 329 25.50 -10.71 -5.45
N PHE A 330 25.57 -10.22 -4.21
CA PHE A 330 25.54 -8.79 -3.92
C PHE A 330 26.15 -8.47 -2.56
N GLU A 331 26.58 -7.22 -2.40
CA GLU A 331 27.10 -6.73 -1.13
C GLU A 331 26.01 -6.03 -0.30
N VAL A 332 26.05 -6.26 1.01
CA VAL A 332 25.22 -5.59 2.01
C VAL A 332 26.11 -4.70 2.88
N PRO A 333 25.83 -3.39 2.99
CA PRO A 333 26.68 -2.48 3.76
C PRO A 333 26.55 -2.70 5.27
N ILE A 334 27.63 -2.40 5.99
CA ILE A 334 27.70 -2.36 7.45
C ILE A 334 27.81 -0.90 7.88
N ARG A 335 26.97 -0.51 8.83
CA ARG A 335 26.81 0.85 9.34
C ARG A 335 27.16 0.89 10.82
N LYS A 336 27.66 2.03 11.29
CA LYS A 336 27.77 2.28 12.74
C LYS A 336 26.37 2.55 13.31
N PRO A 337 26.14 2.33 14.62
CA PRO A 337 24.86 2.67 15.26
C PRO A 337 24.41 4.13 15.06
N THR A 338 25.37 5.05 14.86
CA THR A 338 25.11 6.48 14.63
C THR A 338 24.89 6.84 13.17
N ASP A 339 25.18 5.93 12.24
CA ASP A 339 25.04 6.21 10.82
C ASP A 339 23.58 6.06 10.39
N THR A 340 23.19 6.84 9.38
CA THR A 340 21.92 6.62 8.68
C THR A 340 21.94 5.24 8.03
N HIS A 341 20.90 4.44 8.26
CA HIS A 341 20.84 3.04 7.83
C HIS A 341 19.42 2.62 7.45
N LYS A 342 19.31 1.54 6.67
CA LYS A 342 18.03 0.91 6.33
C LYS A 342 17.71 -0.21 7.31
N ARG A 343 16.43 -0.32 7.67
CA ARG A 343 15.86 -1.49 8.36
C ARG A 343 14.78 -2.11 7.49
N THR A 344 14.73 -3.44 7.46
CA THR A 344 13.71 -4.21 6.74
C THR A 344 12.73 -4.85 7.70
N PHE A 345 11.50 -5.04 7.25
CA PHE A 345 10.43 -5.69 8.02
C PHE A 345 9.50 -6.44 7.07
N VAL A 346 8.76 -7.41 7.60
CA VAL A 346 7.64 -8.04 6.88
C VAL A 346 6.39 -7.20 7.12
N SER A 347 5.81 -6.64 6.05
CA SER A 347 4.59 -5.85 6.15
C SER A 347 3.38 -6.75 6.43
N SER A 348 2.53 -6.34 7.38
CA SER A 348 1.26 -7.02 7.68
C SER A 348 0.19 -6.80 6.61
N ILE A 349 0.39 -5.82 5.72
CA ILE A 349 -0.53 -5.51 4.62
C ILE A 349 -0.62 -6.71 3.66
N ASP A 350 0.53 -7.24 3.24
CA ASP A 350 0.62 -8.24 2.18
C ASP A 350 1.68 -9.33 2.41
N GLY A 351 2.44 -9.28 3.50
CA GLY A 351 3.51 -10.24 3.80
C GLY A 351 4.80 -10.03 3.01
N SER A 352 4.91 -8.95 2.25
CA SER A 352 6.13 -8.62 1.53
C SER A 352 7.19 -7.99 2.45
N VAL A 353 8.46 -8.14 2.08
CA VAL A 353 9.57 -7.47 2.78
C VAL A 353 9.67 -6.03 2.28
N GLN A 354 9.41 -5.10 3.19
CA GLN A 354 9.56 -3.66 3.00
C GLN A 354 10.76 -3.14 3.79
N TYR A 355 11.13 -1.88 3.55
CA TYR A 355 12.18 -1.22 4.31
C TYR A 355 11.80 0.21 4.67
N TYR A 356 12.49 0.76 5.66
CA TYR A 356 12.48 2.18 6.00
C TYR A 356 13.90 2.63 6.35
N SER A 357 14.17 3.93 6.25
CA SER A 357 15.46 4.51 6.64
C SER A 357 15.40 5.16 8.01
N VAL A 358 16.48 5.07 8.78
CA VAL A 358 16.60 5.62 10.12
C VAL A 358 17.74 6.63 10.13
N VAL A 359 17.49 7.84 10.63
CA VAL A 359 18.51 8.81 11.03
C VAL A 359 18.57 8.78 12.55
N PRO A 360 19.57 8.10 13.15
CA PRO A 360 19.66 7.94 14.60
C PRO A 360 19.83 9.28 15.32
N GLN A 361 19.36 9.33 16.57
CA GLN A 361 19.69 10.42 17.47
C GLN A 361 21.22 10.52 17.63
N SER A 362 21.78 11.72 17.51
CA SER A 362 23.18 11.96 17.81
C SER A 362 23.41 12.03 19.33
N PRO A 363 24.63 11.78 19.83
CA PRO A 363 24.93 12.01 21.24
C PRO A 363 24.56 13.44 21.71
N PRO A 364 24.13 13.61 22.97
CA PRO A 364 23.82 14.93 23.53
C PRO A 364 24.99 15.90 23.38
N THR A 365 24.70 17.12 22.91
CA THR A 365 25.74 18.15 22.68
C THR A 365 26.28 18.80 23.97
N ILE A 366 25.59 18.61 25.11
CA ILE A 366 26.00 19.11 26.43
C ILE A 366 26.21 17.91 27.35
N SER A 367 27.46 17.66 27.76
CA SER A 367 27.73 16.79 28.91
C SER A 367 27.21 17.48 30.18
N PRO A 368 26.54 16.76 31.09
CA PRO A 368 26.21 17.30 32.41
C PRO A 368 27.50 17.79 33.10
N PRO A 369 27.46 18.89 33.88
CA PRO A 369 28.62 19.35 34.65
C PRO A 369 29.21 18.22 35.50
N ALA A 370 30.54 18.12 35.56
CA ALA A 370 31.27 17.04 36.24
C ALA A 370 30.97 16.89 37.75
N ASP A 371 30.38 17.91 38.38
CA ASP A 371 30.03 17.90 39.80
C ASP A 371 28.61 17.36 40.10
N THR A 372 27.83 17.01 39.07
CA THR A 372 26.65 16.15 39.25
C THR A 372 27.03 14.70 38.99
N ALA A 373 27.84 14.13 39.90
CA ALA A 373 28.05 12.68 40.01
C ALA A 373 26.86 11.96 40.68
N THR A 374 25.65 12.50 40.50
CA THR A 374 24.47 11.66 40.37
C THR A 374 24.34 11.43 38.87
N VAL A 375 24.49 10.18 38.45
CA VAL A 375 24.19 9.69 37.09
C VAL A 375 23.20 10.65 36.44
N ALA A 376 23.62 11.40 35.42
CA ALA A 376 22.68 12.18 34.63
C ALA A 376 21.83 11.18 33.85
N THR A 377 20.83 10.64 34.54
CA THR A 377 19.60 10.16 33.97
C THR A 377 18.94 11.37 33.36
N THR A 378 19.32 11.77 32.15
CA THR A 378 18.28 12.24 31.24
C THR A 378 17.48 11.00 30.88
N THR A 379 16.57 10.63 31.79
CA THR A 379 15.58 9.55 31.71
C THR A 379 14.56 9.75 30.59
N ASP A 380 14.75 10.76 29.74
CA ASP A 380 13.80 11.12 28.70
C ASP A 380 14.15 10.35 27.44
N LYS A 381 13.27 9.39 27.12
CA LYS A 381 13.27 8.67 25.85
C LYS A 381 13.33 9.65 24.67
N PRO A 382 14.05 9.34 23.58
CA PRO A 382 14.12 10.21 22.42
C PRO A 382 12.74 10.45 21.82
N ALA A 383 12.54 11.62 21.25
CA ALA A 383 11.38 11.85 20.39
C ALA A 383 11.48 11.06 19.07
N LEU A 384 10.35 10.89 18.39
CA LEU A 384 10.28 10.26 17.08
C LEU A 384 9.70 11.23 16.04
N VAL A 385 10.37 11.36 14.90
CA VAL A 385 9.87 12.12 13.75
C VAL A 385 9.64 11.17 12.58
N LEU A 386 8.38 11.02 12.17
CA LEU A 386 8.00 10.30 10.97
C LEU A 386 8.11 11.26 9.77
N SER A 387 9.03 10.99 8.84
CA SER A 387 9.24 11.82 7.65
C SER A 387 8.77 11.13 6.38
N LEU A 388 7.75 11.71 5.74
CA LEU A 388 7.16 11.23 4.50
C LEU A 388 7.88 11.86 3.30
N HIS A 389 8.30 11.04 2.34
CA HIS A 389 9.06 11.48 1.17
C HIS A 389 8.21 12.04 0.02
N GLY A 390 8.81 12.85 -0.84
CA GLY A 390 8.22 13.37 -2.07
C GLY A 390 8.08 12.31 -3.17
N ALA A 391 7.35 12.62 -4.24
CA ALA A 391 7.26 11.70 -5.39
C ALA A 391 8.64 11.54 -6.05
N SER A 392 8.97 10.33 -6.49
CA SER A 392 10.30 9.97 -7.03
C SER A 392 11.44 9.88 -6.01
N VAL A 393 11.19 10.10 -4.72
CA VAL A 393 12.22 10.09 -3.68
C VAL A 393 12.25 8.74 -2.96
N GLU A 394 13.43 8.11 -2.88
CA GLU A 394 13.61 6.91 -2.06
C GLU A 394 13.76 7.28 -0.57
N ALA A 395 13.36 6.38 0.33
CA ALA A 395 13.48 6.59 1.78
C ALA A 395 14.90 6.95 2.24
N THR A 396 15.93 6.39 1.58
CA THR A 396 17.34 6.70 1.86
C THR A 396 17.71 8.11 1.45
N SER A 397 17.18 8.60 0.34
CA SER A 397 17.39 9.97 -0.13
C SER A 397 16.69 10.98 0.78
N GLN A 398 15.48 10.64 1.24
CA GLN A 398 14.75 11.41 2.25
C GLN A 398 15.55 11.51 3.56
N ALA A 399 16.10 10.39 4.05
CA ALA A 399 16.90 10.35 5.26
C ALA A 399 18.21 11.17 5.12
N ALA A 400 18.86 11.12 3.95
CA ALA A 400 20.09 11.87 3.68
C ALA A 400 19.92 13.40 3.69
N ALA A 401 18.68 13.90 3.57
CA ALA A 401 18.40 15.32 3.66
C ALA A 401 18.42 15.86 5.11
N TYR A 402 18.46 14.98 6.11
CA TYR A 402 18.46 15.38 7.51
C TYR A 402 19.85 15.31 8.15
N ARG A 403 20.15 16.29 9.00
CA ARG A 403 21.18 16.14 10.03
C ARG A 403 20.61 15.42 11.26
N ALA A 404 21.41 14.51 11.81
CA ALA A 404 21.14 13.87 13.10
C ALA A 404 20.93 14.91 14.20
N LYS A 405 19.99 14.64 15.12
CA LYS A 405 19.59 15.55 16.20
C LYS A 405 19.86 14.90 17.54
N ASP A 406 20.17 15.71 18.53
CA ASP A 406 20.51 15.23 19.86
C ASP A 406 19.29 14.93 20.76
N TRP A 407 18.07 15.06 20.24
CA TRP A 407 16.83 14.90 21.01
C TRP A 407 15.77 13.99 20.34
N CYS A 408 15.95 13.61 19.06
CA CYS A 408 15.03 12.75 18.35
C CYS A 408 15.73 11.81 17.37
N THR A 409 15.04 10.71 17.06
CA THR A 409 15.31 9.85 15.92
C THR A 409 14.32 10.17 14.79
N ILE A 410 14.77 10.17 13.54
CA ILE A 410 13.92 10.39 12.36
C ILE A 410 13.81 9.07 11.60
N VAL A 411 12.60 8.69 11.22
CA VAL A 411 12.34 7.51 10.40
C VAL A 411 11.62 7.89 9.11
N CYS A 412 12.08 7.33 8.00
CA CYS A 412 11.60 7.62 6.65
C CYS A 412 11.01 6.33 6.03
N PRO A 413 9.67 6.12 6.07
CA PRO A 413 9.00 5.04 5.34
C PRO A 413 9.19 5.17 3.82
N THR A 414 8.82 4.13 3.06
CA THR A 414 9.04 4.07 1.61
C THR A 414 7.79 4.34 0.78
N ASN A 415 6.62 4.51 1.41
CA ASN A 415 5.34 4.57 0.69
C ASN A 415 5.19 3.37 -0.25
N ARG A 416 5.78 2.22 0.13
CA ARG A 416 6.03 1.05 -0.72
C ARG A 416 7.07 1.27 -1.85
N ARG A 417 7.08 2.42 -2.52
CA ARG A 417 8.03 2.83 -3.58
C ARG A 417 8.16 4.37 -3.64
N SER A 418 9.22 4.87 -4.27
CA SER A 418 9.41 6.32 -4.51
C SER A 418 8.24 7.03 -5.22
N TYR A 419 7.55 6.35 -6.15
CA TYR A 419 6.31 6.87 -6.75
C TYR A 419 5.02 6.25 -6.18
N GLY A 420 5.07 5.54 -5.04
CA GLY A 420 4.07 4.62 -4.45
C GLY A 420 2.60 5.06 -4.41
N PHE A 421 2.00 5.29 -3.24
CA PHE A 421 0.54 5.52 -3.11
C PHE A 421 0.19 6.89 -2.53
N ASP A 422 1.02 7.92 -2.79
CA ASP A 422 0.77 9.31 -2.39
C ASP A 422 0.48 9.51 -0.88
N TRP A 423 0.94 8.60 0.00
CA TRP A 423 0.68 8.61 1.44
C TRP A 423 -0.80 8.56 1.86
N GLU A 424 -1.69 8.22 0.92
CA GLU A 424 -3.06 7.79 1.19
C GLU A 424 -3.16 6.27 1.04
N ASP A 425 -4.29 5.67 1.46
CA ASP A 425 -4.53 4.23 1.39
C ASP A 425 -3.33 3.38 1.87
N TRP A 426 -2.68 2.60 1.00
CA TRP A 426 -1.53 1.77 1.39
C TRP A 426 -0.30 2.56 1.79
N GLY A 427 -0.11 3.77 1.24
CA GLY A 427 0.97 4.66 1.66
C GLY A 427 0.81 5.10 3.11
N ARG A 428 -0.43 5.41 3.51
CA ARG A 428 -0.78 5.71 4.90
C ARG A 428 -0.55 4.51 5.80
N LEU A 429 -0.93 3.30 5.37
CA LEU A 429 -0.71 2.09 6.15
C LEU A 429 0.78 1.80 6.33
N ASP A 430 1.59 1.91 5.28
CA ASP A 430 3.06 1.77 5.34
C ASP A 430 3.67 2.76 6.34
N ALA A 431 3.23 4.03 6.31
CA ALA A 431 3.68 5.04 7.26
C ALA A 431 3.33 4.69 8.72
N LEU A 432 2.13 4.17 8.96
CA LEU A 432 1.69 3.76 10.30
C LEU A 432 2.36 2.47 10.78
N GLU A 433 2.63 1.52 9.89
CA GLU A 433 3.41 0.32 10.20
C GLU A 433 4.81 0.71 10.66
N VAL A 434 5.50 1.55 9.88
CA VAL A 434 6.84 2.06 10.22
C VAL A 434 6.81 2.87 11.52
N LEU A 435 5.79 3.72 11.73
CA LEU A 435 5.63 4.45 12.98
C LEU A 435 5.53 3.50 14.17
N ASN A 436 4.66 2.50 14.11
CA ASN A 436 4.44 1.54 15.18
C ASN A 436 5.71 0.70 15.46
N LEU A 437 6.39 0.24 14.41
CA LEU A 437 7.66 -0.49 14.52
C LEU A 437 8.74 0.36 15.17
N ALA A 438 8.93 1.59 14.68
CA ALA A 438 9.92 2.52 15.23
C ALA A 438 9.65 2.85 16.70
N GLN A 439 8.39 3.09 17.09
CA GLN A 439 8.04 3.32 18.49
C GLN A 439 8.35 2.12 19.39
N LYS A 440 8.15 0.90 18.88
CA LYS A 440 8.41 -0.35 19.62
C LYS A 440 9.90 -0.67 19.71
N GLU A 441 10.65 -0.49 18.64
CA GLU A 441 12.04 -0.94 18.52
C GLU A 441 13.07 0.10 18.99
N LEU A 442 12.74 1.39 18.91
CA LEU A 442 13.68 2.49 19.19
C LEU A 442 13.45 3.15 20.56
N ASP A 443 12.55 2.59 21.38
CA ASP A 443 12.20 3.05 22.73
C ASP A 443 11.97 4.57 22.84
N THR A 444 11.15 5.14 21.96
CA THR A 444 10.89 6.58 21.89
C THR A 444 9.78 7.04 22.84
N ASP A 445 9.76 8.32 23.21
CA ASP A 445 8.70 8.93 24.02
C ASP A 445 7.37 9.00 23.23
N PRO A 446 6.31 8.29 23.64
CA PRO A 446 5.02 8.29 22.93
C PRO A 446 4.31 9.65 22.97
N ARG A 447 4.74 10.59 23.84
CA ARG A 447 4.21 11.95 23.90
C ARG A 447 4.95 12.92 22.98
N ARG A 448 6.05 12.50 22.35
CA ARG A 448 6.90 13.33 21.48
C ARG A 448 7.06 12.67 20.12
N VAL A 449 5.93 12.48 19.46
CA VAL A 449 5.83 11.92 18.10
C VAL A 449 5.41 13.04 17.15
N TYR A 450 6.14 13.19 16.05
CA TYR A 450 5.93 14.28 15.09
C TYR A 450 5.84 13.73 13.66
N LEU A 451 5.16 14.48 12.79
CA LEU A 451 4.98 14.15 11.39
C LEU A 451 5.49 15.28 10.49
N THR A 452 6.28 14.97 9.47
CA THR A 452 6.77 15.96 8.51
C THR A 452 6.95 15.33 7.12
N GLY A 453 7.14 16.15 6.09
CA GLY A 453 7.42 15.68 4.75
C GLY A 453 7.36 16.80 3.71
N HIS A 454 7.93 16.54 2.53
CA HIS A 454 7.99 17.50 1.42
C HIS A 454 7.17 17.02 0.22
N SER A 455 6.51 17.94 -0.50
CA SER A 455 5.77 17.64 -1.74
C SER A 455 4.65 16.61 -1.51
N MET A 456 4.73 15.43 -2.13
CA MET A 456 3.87 14.28 -1.83
C MET A 456 3.86 13.93 -0.33
N GLY A 457 5.02 13.99 0.33
CA GLY A 457 5.14 13.81 1.78
C GLY A 457 4.56 14.96 2.59
N GLY A 458 4.56 16.18 2.05
CA GLY A 458 3.90 17.33 2.67
C GLY A 458 2.37 17.18 2.62
N HIS A 459 1.85 16.66 1.51
CA HIS A 459 0.44 16.25 1.43
C HIS A 459 0.12 15.11 2.39
N GLY A 460 0.97 14.07 2.43
CA GLY A 460 0.87 12.99 3.40
C GLY A 460 0.85 13.50 4.84
N THR A 461 1.64 14.53 5.15
CA THR A 461 1.67 15.15 6.48
C THR A 461 0.32 15.77 6.84
N TRP A 462 -0.30 16.49 5.90
CA TRP A 462 -1.67 16.99 6.08
C TRP A 462 -2.69 15.85 6.23
N ASN A 463 -2.65 14.85 5.35
CA ASN A 463 -3.66 13.80 5.30
C ASN A 463 -3.56 12.81 6.47
N VAL A 464 -2.36 12.30 6.77
CA VAL A 464 -2.16 11.40 7.91
C VAL A 464 -2.38 12.14 9.23
N GLY A 465 -1.92 13.39 9.36
CA GLY A 465 -2.11 14.20 10.55
C GLY A 465 -3.58 14.45 10.87
N VAL A 466 -4.41 14.75 9.86
CA VAL A 466 -5.85 15.01 10.06
C VAL A 466 -6.64 13.74 10.37
N GLN A 467 -6.21 12.58 9.84
CA GLN A 467 -6.91 11.31 10.07
C GLN A 467 -6.58 10.70 11.43
N PHE A 468 -5.38 10.94 11.97
CA PHE A 468 -4.95 10.41 13.26
C PHE A 468 -4.59 11.54 14.24
N PRO A 469 -5.59 12.34 14.65
CA PRO A 469 -5.36 13.57 15.41
C PRO A 469 -4.66 13.37 16.76
N ASP A 470 -4.79 12.19 17.35
CA ASP A 470 -4.26 11.82 18.66
C ASP A 470 -2.93 11.03 18.60
N ARG A 471 -2.29 10.94 17.42
CA ARG A 471 -1.00 10.23 17.25
C ARG A 471 0.22 11.14 17.21
N PHE A 472 0.04 12.44 16.95
CA PHE A 472 1.13 13.38 16.73
C PHE A 472 0.99 14.61 17.63
N ALA A 473 2.08 14.99 18.30
CA ALA A 473 2.15 16.21 19.10
C ALA A 473 2.14 17.47 18.22
N ALA A 474 2.80 17.39 17.07
CA ALA A 474 2.80 18.43 16.05
C ALA A 474 3.09 17.84 14.66
N ILE A 475 2.61 18.53 13.63
CA ILE A 475 2.86 18.20 12.22
C ILE A 475 3.52 19.37 11.50
N ALA A 476 4.35 19.09 10.51
CA ALA A 476 5.11 20.09 9.78
C ALA A 476 5.15 19.85 8.26
N PRO A 477 4.04 20.12 7.54
CA PRO A 477 3.97 19.94 6.10
C PRO A 477 4.83 20.96 5.35
N SER A 478 5.67 20.47 4.43
CA SER A 478 6.50 21.29 3.55
C SER A 478 6.10 21.13 2.08
N ALA A 479 5.83 22.24 1.40
CA ALA A 479 5.44 22.28 -0.02
C ALA A 479 4.35 21.26 -0.43
N GLY A 480 3.42 20.96 0.48
CA GLY A 480 2.41 19.92 0.31
C GLY A 480 1.08 20.44 -0.19
N TRP A 481 0.39 19.69 -1.06
CA TRP A 481 -0.97 20.03 -1.46
C TRP A 481 -2.00 19.65 -0.40
N VAL A 482 -3.10 20.40 -0.36
CA VAL A 482 -4.15 20.24 0.66
C VAL A 482 -4.97 18.97 0.42
N SER A 483 -5.41 18.72 -0.80
CA SER A 483 -6.14 17.51 -1.17
C SER A 483 -5.89 17.16 -2.63
N PHE A 484 -6.14 15.91 -3.02
CA PHE A 484 -6.02 15.52 -4.42
C PHE A 484 -6.92 16.35 -5.35
N LEU A 485 -8.08 16.76 -4.86
CA LEU A 485 -9.03 17.57 -5.61
C LEU A 485 -8.48 18.97 -5.91
N SER A 486 -7.68 19.55 -5.01
CA SER A 486 -7.10 20.90 -5.18
C SER A 486 -5.86 20.91 -6.08
N TYR A 487 -5.15 19.79 -6.21
CA TYR A 487 -3.89 19.70 -6.94
C TYR A 487 -4.03 19.03 -8.31
N GLY A 488 -4.66 17.85 -8.37
CA GLY A 488 -4.73 17.03 -9.59
C GLY A 488 -5.88 17.39 -10.54
N GLY A 489 -6.69 18.39 -10.21
CA GLY A 489 -7.80 18.86 -11.07
C GLY A 489 -8.96 17.86 -11.21
N ALA A 490 -9.25 17.07 -10.16
CA ALA A 490 -10.35 16.11 -10.19
C ALA A 490 -11.70 16.79 -10.49
N ALA A 491 -12.62 16.03 -11.11
CA ALA A 491 -13.93 16.54 -11.51
C ALA A 491 -14.71 17.09 -10.31
N LYS A 492 -15.00 18.39 -10.33
CA LYS A 492 -16.00 19.02 -9.47
C LYS A 492 -17.36 18.86 -10.16
N PHE A 493 -18.33 18.32 -9.45
CA PHE A 493 -19.70 18.21 -9.92
C PHE A 493 -20.53 19.19 -9.10
N ASP A 494 -21.04 20.25 -9.72
CA ASP A 494 -21.87 21.23 -9.01
C ASP A 494 -23.21 20.61 -8.57
N ASN A 495 -23.76 19.70 -9.38
CA ASN A 495 -24.98 18.93 -9.11
C ASN A 495 -24.78 17.45 -9.45
N PRO A 496 -24.09 16.67 -8.59
CA PRO A 496 -23.77 15.29 -8.89
C PRO A 496 -25.02 14.40 -8.94
N THR A 497 -25.11 13.55 -9.97
CA THR A 497 -26.10 12.46 -10.04
C THR A 497 -25.92 11.48 -8.87
N PRO A 498 -26.90 10.63 -8.55
CA PRO A 498 -26.77 9.66 -7.46
C PRO A 498 -25.52 8.75 -7.58
N VAL A 499 -25.14 8.36 -8.80
CA VAL A 499 -23.91 7.58 -9.05
C VAL A 499 -22.66 8.42 -8.78
N GLN A 500 -22.62 9.68 -9.25
CA GLN A 500 -21.50 10.57 -8.96
C GLN A 500 -21.36 10.83 -7.46
N GLN A 501 -22.47 11.00 -6.73
CA GLN A 501 -22.45 11.13 -5.27
C GLN A 501 -21.90 9.88 -4.58
N MET A 502 -22.21 8.68 -5.09
CA MET A 502 -21.66 7.44 -4.57
C MET A 502 -20.13 7.37 -4.80
N LEU A 503 -19.65 7.76 -5.98
CA LEU A 503 -18.23 7.77 -6.31
C LEU A 503 -17.44 8.83 -5.50
N LEU A 504 -18.01 10.02 -5.30
CA LEU A 504 -17.39 11.07 -4.48
C LEU A 504 -17.18 10.61 -3.02
N ARG A 505 -18.14 9.86 -2.45
CA ARG A 505 -18.02 9.28 -1.10
C ARG A 505 -16.82 8.33 -0.97
N ALA A 506 -16.48 7.60 -2.03
CA ALA A 506 -15.32 6.70 -2.01
C ALA A 506 -13.97 7.44 -1.90
N ASN A 507 -13.93 8.75 -2.20
CA ASN A 507 -12.74 9.61 -2.11
C ASN A 507 -12.77 10.54 -0.90
N ALA A 508 -13.75 10.39 0.01
CA ALA A 508 -13.92 11.32 1.13
C ALA A 508 -12.71 11.35 2.09
N THR A 509 -11.92 10.26 2.18
CA THR A 509 -10.66 10.20 2.95
C THR A 509 -9.54 11.07 2.37
N SER A 510 -9.65 11.49 1.11
CA SER A 510 -8.70 12.40 0.46
C SER A 510 -9.05 13.87 0.68
N ASP A 511 -10.23 14.19 1.23
CA ASP A 511 -10.67 15.56 1.48
C ASP A 511 -10.24 16.05 2.86
N THR A 512 -8.96 16.43 2.97
CA THR A 512 -8.35 16.94 4.21
C THR A 512 -9.11 18.12 4.82
N LEU A 513 -9.63 19.05 4.01
CA LEU A 513 -10.29 20.25 4.56
C LEU A 513 -11.60 19.89 5.28
N SER A 514 -12.34 18.90 4.77
CA SER A 514 -13.57 18.42 5.43
C SER A 514 -13.31 17.87 6.84
N MET A 515 -12.08 17.44 7.13
CA MET A 515 -11.65 16.88 8.42
C MET A 515 -10.83 17.85 9.27
N SER A 516 -10.54 19.06 8.77
CA SER A 516 -9.57 20.01 9.36
C SER A 516 -9.77 20.34 10.85
N ARG A 517 -10.99 20.21 11.39
CA ARG A 517 -11.27 20.38 12.83
C ARG A 517 -10.54 19.35 13.70
N ASN A 518 -10.13 18.20 13.13
CA ASN A 518 -9.32 17.21 13.82
C ASN A 518 -7.96 17.77 14.28
N PHE A 519 -7.47 18.86 13.67
CA PHE A 519 -6.19 19.45 14.04
C PHE A 519 -6.17 20.15 15.40
N LEU A 520 -7.30 20.39 16.06
CA LEU A 520 -7.43 21.23 17.27
C LEU A 520 -6.43 20.94 18.41
N GLN A 521 -5.88 19.72 18.48
CA GLN A 521 -4.94 19.31 19.54
C GLN A 521 -3.47 19.27 19.09
N GLN A 522 -3.16 19.53 17.82
CA GLN A 522 -1.82 19.42 17.24
C GLN A 522 -1.18 20.79 17.04
N GLY A 523 0.13 20.93 17.27
CA GLY A 523 0.87 22.07 16.72
C GLY A 523 1.07 21.92 15.21
N ILE A 524 1.01 23.01 14.43
CA ILE A 524 1.21 22.96 12.98
C ILE A 524 2.31 23.94 12.53
N TYR A 525 3.31 23.46 11.79
CA TYR A 525 4.30 24.32 11.13
C TYR A 525 4.22 24.20 9.60
N ILE A 526 3.85 25.28 8.91
CA ILE A 526 3.74 25.29 7.45
C ILE A 526 5.01 25.90 6.84
N LEU A 527 5.66 25.15 5.94
CA LEU A 527 6.85 25.58 5.21
C LEU A 527 6.60 25.52 3.70
N HIS A 528 6.92 26.58 2.95
CA HIS A 528 6.78 26.59 1.49
C HIS A 528 7.75 27.59 0.84
N GLY A 529 8.22 27.33 -0.38
CA GLY A 529 8.85 28.36 -1.23
C GLY A 529 7.79 29.27 -1.88
N ASP A 530 8.02 30.58 -1.94
CA ASP A 530 7.04 31.52 -2.50
C ASP A 530 6.95 31.50 -4.04
N ALA A 531 7.96 30.92 -4.69
CA ALA A 531 8.09 30.79 -6.15
C ALA A 531 7.95 29.33 -6.62
N ASP A 532 7.35 28.45 -5.80
CA ASP A 532 7.09 27.05 -6.15
C ASP A 532 6.09 26.94 -7.32
N ASP A 533 6.56 26.40 -8.44
CA ASP A 533 5.83 26.21 -9.69
C ASP A 533 5.29 24.77 -9.85
N ASN A 534 5.68 23.85 -8.97
CA ASN A 534 5.29 22.44 -9.04
C ASN A 534 4.11 22.18 -8.09
N VAL A 535 4.24 22.52 -6.81
CA VAL A 535 3.11 22.60 -5.87
C VAL A 535 2.90 24.07 -5.53
N PRO A 536 1.97 24.76 -6.20
CA PRO A 536 1.83 26.20 -6.03
C PRO A 536 1.64 26.60 -4.56
N VAL A 537 2.36 27.65 -4.12
CA VAL A 537 2.30 28.21 -2.75
C VAL A 537 0.87 28.58 -2.30
N THR A 538 -0.06 28.73 -3.26
CA THR A 538 -1.48 28.88 -3.00
C THR A 538 -2.06 27.75 -2.14
N GLN A 539 -1.50 26.53 -2.16
CA GLN A 539 -1.91 25.43 -1.28
C GLN A 539 -1.63 25.77 0.20
N ALA A 540 -0.39 26.17 0.52
CA ALA A 540 -0.01 26.59 1.87
C ALA A 540 -0.75 27.85 2.31
N ARG A 541 -0.90 28.86 1.45
CA ARG A 541 -1.68 30.07 1.74
C ARG A 541 -3.16 29.76 2.01
N THR A 542 -3.74 28.80 1.28
CA THR A 542 -5.13 28.34 1.50
C THR A 542 -5.26 27.70 2.88
N MET A 543 -4.35 26.79 3.25
CA MET A 543 -4.38 26.15 4.55
C MET A 543 -4.13 27.15 5.68
N ARG A 544 -3.18 28.09 5.51
CA ARG A 544 -2.95 29.18 6.47
C ARG A 544 -4.21 30.00 6.71
N LYS A 545 -4.91 30.40 5.64
CA LYS A 545 -6.15 31.16 5.73
C LYS A 545 -7.23 30.36 6.46
N HIS A 546 -7.39 29.08 6.11
CA HIS A 546 -8.37 28.18 6.71
C HIS A 546 -8.11 27.93 8.20
N LEU A 547 -6.85 27.71 8.58
CA LEU A 547 -6.46 27.52 9.98
C LEU A 547 -6.61 28.80 10.81
N ALA A 548 -6.39 29.98 10.23
CA ALA A 548 -6.55 31.26 10.94
C ALA A 548 -7.98 31.50 11.46
N ASP A 549 -8.98 30.83 10.88
CA ASP A 549 -10.38 30.94 11.32
C ASP A 549 -10.65 30.22 12.65
N PHE A 550 -9.80 29.25 13.05
CA PHE A 550 -10.10 28.43 14.23
C PHE A 550 -8.93 27.83 15.03
N HIS A 551 -7.74 27.75 14.46
CA HIS A 551 -6.60 27.06 15.04
C HIS A 551 -5.67 28.07 15.73
N THR A 552 -5.34 27.84 16.99
CA THR A 552 -4.57 28.80 17.80
C THR A 552 -3.07 28.51 17.87
N ASP A 553 -2.64 27.33 17.45
CA ASP A 553 -1.25 26.86 17.60
C ASP A 553 -0.63 26.46 16.25
N PHE A 554 -0.42 27.45 15.37
CA PHE A 554 0.29 27.21 14.13
C PHE A 554 1.29 28.31 13.81
N ALA A 555 2.34 27.92 13.08
CA ALA A 555 3.37 28.79 12.52
C ALA A 555 3.41 28.61 11.00
N TYR A 556 3.87 29.65 10.32
CA TYR A 556 3.89 29.72 8.86
C TYR A 556 5.15 30.45 8.38
N TYR A 557 5.87 29.85 7.43
CA TYR A 557 7.00 30.48 6.79
C TYR A 557 7.00 30.22 5.27
N GLU A 558 7.10 31.31 4.51
CA GLU A 558 7.39 31.29 3.07
C GLU A 558 8.86 31.66 2.88
N GLN A 559 9.64 30.80 2.22
CA GLN A 559 11.02 31.10 1.85
C GLN A 559 11.02 31.99 0.60
N PRO A 560 11.50 33.25 0.67
CA PRO A 560 11.47 34.17 -0.46
C PRO A 560 12.40 33.71 -1.60
N GLY A 561 11.89 33.79 -2.83
CA GLY A 561 12.59 33.41 -4.07
C GLY A 561 12.82 31.91 -4.25
N ALA A 562 12.33 31.06 -3.35
CA ALA A 562 12.54 29.61 -3.43
C ALA A 562 11.46 28.92 -4.27
N GLY A 563 11.90 28.04 -5.17
CA GLY A 563 11.02 27.14 -5.93
C GLY A 563 10.60 25.90 -5.14
N HIS A 564 10.23 24.83 -5.85
CA HIS A 564 9.75 23.60 -5.21
C HIS A 564 10.77 22.94 -4.27
N TRP A 565 12.05 22.98 -4.64
CA TRP A 565 13.15 22.44 -3.84
C TRP A 565 14.29 23.47 -3.80
N TRP A 566 14.70 23.89 -2.60
CA TRP A 566 15.78 24.87 -2.40
C TRP A 566 16.94 24.35 -1.54
N GLY A 567 16.96 23.05 -1.26
CA GLY A 567 17.99 22.40 -0.44
C GLY A 567 17.40 21.53 0.64
N ASN A 568 18.28 20.99 1.49
CA ASN A 568 17.89 20.15 2.62
C ASN A 568 16.95 20.90 3.58
N GLU A 569 16.99 22.23 3.61
CA GLU A 569 16.12 23.10 4.37
C GLU A 569 14.63 22.93 4.04
N CYS A 570 14.28 22.36 2.88
CA CYS A 570 12.89 21.96 2.61
C CYS A 570 12.37 20.91 3.62
N LEU A 571 13.26 20.18 4.27
CA LEU A 571 12.97 19.13 5.25
C LEU A 571 13.60 19.46 6.62
N ASP A 572 14.85 19.90 6.64
CA ASP A 572 15.69 20.12 7.82
C ASP A 572 15.75 21.58 8.29
N TRP A 573 14.61 22.28 8.24
CA TRP A 573 14.50 23.69 8.63
C TRP A 573 14.63 23.87 10.16
N PRO A 574 15.61 24.62 10.69
CA PRO A 574 15.81 24.71 12.14
C PRO A 574 14.61 25.26 12.93
N PRO A 575 13.94 26.35 12.51
CA PRO A 575 12.73 26.84 13.18
C PRO A 575 11.57 25.82 13.20
N LEU A 576 11.46 24.97 12.17
CA LEU A 576 10.48 23.88 12.15
C LEU A 576 10.81 22.85 13.24
N PHE A 577 12.06 22.42 13.35
CA PHE A 577 12.44 21.44 14.36
C PHE A 577 12.41 21.99 15.79
N GLU A 578 12.73 23.27 15.99
CA GLU A 578 12.52 23.93 17.29
C GLU A 578 11.04 24.02 17.64
N PHE A 579 10.18 24.27 16.65
CA PHE A 579 8.73 24.17 16.83
C PHE A 579 8.34 22.75 17.22
N LEU A 580 8.77 21.69 16.52
CA LEU A 580 8.44 20.31 16.91
C LEU A 580 8.91 20.00 18.35
N LYS A 581 10.18 20.30 18.67
CA LYS A 581 10.82 19.99 19.96
C LYS A 581 10.05 20.50 21.18
N ARG A 582 9.39 21.66 21.08
CA ARG A 582 8.63 22.27 22.18
C ARG A 582 7.21 21.75 22.36
N HIS A 583 6.66 20.97 21.41
CA HIS A 583 5.32 20.40 21.54
C HIS A 583 5.35 19.02 22.16
N SER A 584 4.30 18.70 22.91
CA SER A 584 4.06 17.38 23.47
C SER A 584 2.58 17.04 23.28
N LEU A 585 2.28 15.80 22.92
CA LEU A 585 0.93 15.30 22.77
C LEU A 585 0.18 15.46 24.09
N LYS A 586 -1.02 16.04 24.06
CA LYS A 586 -1.81 16.23 25.29
C LYS A 586 -2.23 14.86 25.83
N ASP A 587 -2.12 14.68 27.16
CA ASP A 587 -2.75 13.53 27.79
C ASP A 587 -4.27 13.62 27.57
N ASP A 588 -4.93 12.49 27.34
CA ASP A 588 -6.40 12.44 27.19
C ASP A 588 -7.13 13.15 28.34
N LYS A 589 -6.55 13.05 29.54
CA LYS A 589 -7.05 13.66 30.78
C LYS A 589 -7.05 15.18 30.77
N ASP A 590 -6.31 15.81 29.86
CA ASP A 590 -6.18 17.25 29.70
C ASP A 590 -6.96 17.76 28.46
N VAL A 591 -7.51 16.87 27.65
CA VAL A 591 -8.37 17.19 26.49
C VAL A 591 -9.82 17.21 26.93
N LYS A 592 -10.44 18.40 27.01
CA LYS A 592 -11.83 18.56 27.46
C LYS A 592 -12.85 18.67 26.35
N HIS A 593 -12.41 19.02 25.15
CA HIS A 593 -13.29 19.26 24.01
C HIS A 593 -12.74 18.55 22.79
N ILE A 594 -13.59 17.76 22.13
CA ILE A 594 -13.24 16.99 20.94
C ILE A 594 -14.22 17.35 19.85
N GLU A 595 -13.67 17.85 18.74
CA GLU A 595 -14.32 17.76 17.44
C GLU A 595 -13.58 16.73 16.62
N PHE A 596 -14.29 15.69 16.19
CA PHE A 596 -13.70 14.62 15.40
C PHE A 596 -14.59 14.30 14.22
N VAL A 597 -13.98 14.30 13.04
CA VAL A 597 -14.59 13.99 11.75
C VAL A 597 -13.87 12.80 11.16
N THR A 598 -14.61 11.76 10.79
CA THR A 598 -14.07 10.60 10.08
C THR A 598 -14.97 10.19 8.92
N PRO A 599 -14.46 10.15 7.67
CA PRO A 599 -15.20 9.61 6.52
C PRO A 599 -15.57 8.15 6.70
N THR A 600 -14.72 7.38 7.37
CA THR A 600 -14.98 5.98 7.71
C THR A 600 -14.22 5.58 8.98
N PRO A 601 -14.93 5.00 9.98
CA PRO A 601 -14.29 4.40 11.14
C PRO A 601 -13.23 3.36 10.79
N GLY A 602 -13.30 2.74 9.61
CA GLY A 602 -12.30 1.76 9.18
C GLY A 602 -10.93 2.35 8.85
N THR A 603 -10.83 3.67 8.65
CA THR A 603 -9.51 4.34 8.54
C THR A 603 -9.09 4.93 9.88
N SER A 604 -10.00 5.65 10.53
CA SER A 604 -9.77 6.20 11.86
C SER A 604 -11.09 6.27 12.61
N ALA A 605 -11.18 5.55 13.72
CA ALA A 605 -12.39 5.47 14.53
C ALA A 605 -12.29 6.33 15.80
N LYS A 606 -11.09 6.73 16.22
CA LYS A 606 -10.82 7.22 17.56
C LYS A 606 -10.11 8.57 17.53
N CYS A 607 -10.47 9.42 18.47
CA CYS A 607 -9.74 10.62 18.82
C CYS A 607 -9.81 10.76 20.35
N HIS A 608 -8.68 10.57 21.04
CA HIS A 608 -8.59 10.62 22.50
C HIS A 608 -9.63 9.71 23.18
N TRP A 609 -10.54 10.25 24.00
CA TRP A 609 -11.54 9.48 24.74
C TRP A 609 -12.85 9.23 23.96
N VAL A 610 -12.96 9.61 22.69
CA VAL A 610 -14.14 9.31 21.84
C VAL A 610 -13.79 8.29 20.78
N THR A 611 -14.65 7.28 20.62
CA THR A 611 -14.59 6.33 19.50
C THR A 611 -15.93 6.29 18.75
N ILE A 612 -15.90 6.49 17.43
CA ILE A 612 -17.04 6.26 16.53
C ILE A 612 -16.92 4.84 15.99
N TRP A 613 -17.87 3.98 16.34
CA TRP A 613 -17.87 2.56 15.95
C TRP A 613 -18.61 2.31 14.64
N GLN A 614 -19.71 3.04 14.42
CA GLN A 614 -20.59 2.81 13.28
C GLN A 614 -21.17 4.11 12.73
N GLN A 615 -21.43 4.11 11.43
CA GLN A 615 -22.06 5.20 10.70
C GLN A 615 -23.51 4.83 10.36
N THR A 616 -24.41 5.81 10.33
CA THR A 616 -25.76 5.58 9.79
C THR A 616 -25.75 5.49 8.26
N LYS A 617 -24.82 6.20 7.61
CA LYS A 617 -24.54 6.13 6.17
C LYS A 617 -23.04 5.91 5.96
N ALA A 618 -22.69 4.76 5.40
CA ALA A 618 -21.31 4.37 5.14
C ALA A 618 -20.59 5.39 4.22
N MET A 619 -19.32 5.67 4.53
CA MET A 619 -18.41 6.52 3.75
C MET A 619 -18.86 7.99 3.61
N MET A 620 -19.91 8.42 4.31
CA MET A 620 -20.18 9.84 4.54
C MET A 620 -19.45 10.29 5.81
N PRO A 621 -18.91 11.52 5.90
CA PRO A 621 -18.27 11.99 7.12
C PRO A 621 -19.18 11.85 8.36
N SER A 622 -18.70 11.12 9.35
CA SER A 622 -19.26 11.07 10.70
C SER A 622 -18.59 12.15 11.54
N LYS A 623 -19.37 12.89 12.32
CA LYS A 623 -18.86 13.97 13.17
C LYS A 623 -19.34 13.81 14.60
N VAL A 624 -18.46 14.17 15.53
CA VAL A 624 -18.79 14.37 16.94
C VAL A 624 -18.24 15.71 17.39
N ASN A 625 -19.00 16.42 18.21
CA ASN A 625 -18.56 17.61 18.92
C ASN A 625 -18.97 17.42 20.38
N ILE A 626 -18.04 17.01 21.24
CA ILE A 626 -18.32 16.60 22.61
C ILE A 626 -17.36 17.29 23.57
N THR A 627 -17.93 17.86 24.64
CA THR A 627 -17.21 18.45 25.76
C THR A 627 -17.40 17.63 27.01
N PHE A 628 -16.31 17.38 27.76
CA PHE A 628 -16.38 16.90 29.12
C PHE A 628 -16.29 18.06 30.11
N ASP A 629 -17.41 18.37 30.77
CA ASP A 629 -17.49 19.32 31.89
C ASP A 629 -17.10 18.61 33.18
N GLU A 630 -15.88 18.83 33.64
CA GLU A 630 -15.35 18.19 34.86
C GLU A 630 -16.16 18.55 36.11
N LYS A 631 -16.68 19.78 36.20
CA LYS A 631 -17.41 20.25 37.38
C LYS A 631 -18.77 19.57 37.48
N LYS A 632 -19.44 19.40 36.35
CA LYS A 632 -20.73 18.70 36.28
C LYS A 632 -20.59 17.19 36.15
N ARG A 633 -19.37 16.68 35.94
CA ARG A 633 -19.08 15.28 35.58
C ARG A 633 -19.95 14.85 34.40
N ALA A 634 -20.01 15.68 33.37
CA ALA A 634 -20.94 15.52 32.27
C ALA A 634 -20.24 15.56 30.91
N PHE A 635 -20.54 14.57 30.06
CA PHE A 635 -20.28 14.69 28.63
C PHE A 635 -21.48 15.37 27.97
N VAL A 636 -21.24 16.41 27.18
CA VAL A 636 -22.31 17.14 26.47
C VAL A 636 -21.87 17.38 25.04
N GLY A 637 -22.69 16.98 24.07
CA GLY A 637 -22.32 17.15 22.68
C GLY A 637 -23.37 16.74 21.66
N THR A 638 -22.97 16.83 20.40
CA THR A 638 -23.79 16.50 19.23
C THR A 638 -23.07 15.54 18.29
N THR A 639 -23.84 14.82 17.50
CA THR A 639 -23.34 13.87 16.50
C THR A 639 -23.97 14.10 15.13
N GLU A 640 -23.23 13.75 14.08
CA GLU A 640 -23.72 13.70 12.70
C GLU A 640 -23.27 12.39 12.05
N ASN A 641 -24.20 11.66 11.42
CA ASN A 641 -23.91 10.38 10.75
C ASN A 641 -23.23 9.33 11.66
N VAL A 642 -23.61 9.26 12.94
CA VAL A 642 -23.11 8.28 13.91
C VAL A 642 -24.25 7.35 14.33
N ALA A 643 -24.04 6.03 14.17
CA ALA A 643 -24.97 5.00 14.63
C ALA A 643 -24.54 4.42 15.98
N MET A 644 -23.23 4.38 16.27
CA MET A 644 -22.71 3.88 17.53
C MET A 644 -21.41 4.61 17.89
N LEU A 645 -21.27 4.99 19.17
CA LEU A 645 -20.05 5.59 19.73
C LEU A 645 -19.76 5.06 21.13
N SER A 646 -18.53 5.25 21.60
CA SER A 646 -18.17 5.05 23.00
C SER A 646 -17.31 6.21 23.53
N LEU A 647 -17.42 6.42 24.85
CA LEU A 647 -16.64 7.40 25.60
C LEU A 647 -15.77 6.66 26.63
N ASP A 648 -14.45 6.80 26.56
CA ASP A 648 -13.51 6.14 27.48
C ASP A 648 -13.32 6.99 28.75
N ARG A 649 -14.01 6.61 29.83
CA ARG A 649 -13.96 7.37 31.09
C ARG A 649 -12.68 7.14 31.90
N SER A 650 -11.94 6.06 31.63
CA SER A 650 -10.66 5.76 32.32
C SER A 650 -9.55 6.75 31.96
N ARG A 651 -9.71 7.43 30.83
CA ARG A 651 -8.76 8.40 30.30
C ARG A 651 -8.85 9.77 30.96
N LEU A 652 -9.82 9.98 31.86
CA LEU A 652 -10.12 11.26 32.46
C LEU A 652 -9.77 11.27 33.96
N ARG A 653 -9.29 12.41 34.45
CA ARG A 653 -8.87 12.56 35.86
C ARG A 653 -10.06 12.32 36.81
N ASN A 654 -9.79 11.64 37.94
CA ASN A 654 -10.67 11.59 39.12
C ASN A 654 -12.11 11.11 38.87
N ILE A 655 -12.36 10.37 37.79
CA ILE A 655 -13.71 9.85 37.51
C ILE A 655 -14.05 8.63 38.37
N GLU A 656 -13.07 7.75 38.62
CA GLU A 656 -13.29 6.44 39.27
C GLU A 656 -13.69 6.52 40.75
N SER A 657 -13.38 7.62 41.44
CA SER A 657 -13.60 7.76 42.89
C SER A 657 -14.87 8.52 43.29
N GLN A 658 -15.56 9.19 42.36
CA GLN A 658 -16.72 10.04 42.66
C GLN A 658 -17.95 9.60 41.83
N GLY A 659 -19.16 10.03 42.21
CA GLY A 659 -20.47 9.46 41.80
C GLY A 659 -20.79 9.40 40.30
N ASP A 660 -22.07 9.26 39.97
CA ASP A 660 -22.53 9.04 38.59
C ASP A 660 -22.03 10.10 37.59
N ILE A 661 -21.91 9.70 36.33
CA ILE A 661 -21.54 10.56 35.19
C ILE A 661 -22.79 10.81 34.37
N SER A 662 -23.03 12.07 33.99
CA SER A 662 -24.10 12.40 33.05
C SER A 662 -23.57 12.40 31.61
N VAL A 663 -24.36 11.91 30.65
CA VAL A 663 -24.05 11.99 29.23
C VAL A 663 -25.25 12.59 28.50
N SER A 664 -25.06 13.71 27.82
CA SER A 664 -26.06 14.37 26.99
C SER A 664 -25.61 14.36 25.54
N LEU A 665 -26.29 13.59 24.69
CA LEU A 665 -26.01 13.47 23.25
C LEU A 665 -27.25 13.89 22.46
N ASP A 666 -27.10 14.84 21.55
CA ASP A 666 -28.18 15.31 20.66
C ASP A 666 -29.46 15.75 21.40
N GLY A 667 -29.32 16.25 22.63
CA GLY A 667 -30.42 16.69 23.49
C GLY A 667 -31.00 15.59 24.41
N GLU A 668 -30.59 14.34 24.25
CA GLU A 668 -30.98 13.22 25.12
C GLU A 668 -29.98 13.03 26.26
N THR A 669 -30.45 12.88 27.50
CA THR A 669 -29.60 12.78 28.70
C THR A 669 -29.71 11.44 29.39
N PHE A 670 -28.56 10.87 29.75
CA PHE A 670 -28.40 9.59 30.42
C PHE A 670 -27.61 9.76 31.72
N SER A 671 -27.98 9.00 32.75
CA SER A 671 -27.15 8.84 33.96
C SER A 671 -26.41 7.52 33.88
N VAL A 672 -25.09 7.56 34.08
CA VAL A 672 -24.20 6.40 34.03
C VAL A 672 -23.65 6.16 35.44
N PRO A 673 -24.00 5.03 36.08
CA PRO A 673 -23.55 4.74 37.43
C PRO A 673 -22.03 4.73 37.58
N LYS A 674 -21.57 5.08 38.79
CA LYS A 674 -20.17 4.92 39.20
C LYS A 674 -19.70 3.46 39.01
N PHE A 675 -18.42 3.29 38.69
CA PHE A 675 -17.75 2.00 38.54
C PHE A 675 -18.05 1.06 39.73
N MET A 676 -18.57 -0.14 39.46
CA MET A 676 -18.55 -1.25 40.41
C MET A 676 -17.58 -2.31 39.89
N THR A 677 -16.60 -2.68 40.71
CA THR A 677 -15.70 -3.81 40.43
C THR A 677 -16.53 -5.09 40.23
N GLY A 678 -16.45 -5.70 39.04
CA GLY A 678 -17.18 -6.94 38.70
C GLY A 678 -18.09 -6.89 37.47
N ASP A 679 -18.08 -5.80 36.70
CA ASP A 679 -18.91 -5.66 35.49
C ASP A 679 -18.47 -6.66 34.39
N PRO A 680 -19.38 -7.48 33.80
CA PRO A 680 -19.06 -8.55 32.83
C PRO A 680 -18.29 -8.12 31.56
N GLY A 681 -18.11 -6.81 31.31
CA GLY A 681 -17.27 -6.27 30.23
C GLY A 681 -15.75 -6.36 30.45
N SER A 682 -15.29 -6.94 31.57
CA SER A 682 -13.86 -7.02 31.93
C SER A 682 -13.01 -7.83 30.96
N SER A 683 -13.60 -8.77 30.22
CA SER A 683 -12.87 -9.69 29.33
C SER A 683 -12.49 -9.08 27.97
N PHE A 684 -12.99 -7.89 27.63
CA PHE A 684 -12.80 -7.26 26.31
C PHE A 684 -12.37 -5.78 26.36
N GLY A 685 -11.93 -5.28 27.51
CA GLY A 685 -11.54 -3.87 27.67
C GLY A 685 -12.69 -2.85 27.58
N TRP A 686 -13.94 -3.32 27.58
CA TRP A 686 -15.14 -2.48 27.49
C TRP A 686 -15.58 -1.91 28.85
N SER A 687 -15.02 -2.39 29.96
CA SER A 687 -15.40 -1.98 31.33
C SER A 687 -15.18 -0.48 31.60
N SER A 688 -14.24 0.16 30.92
CA SER A 688 -14.01 1.62 31.00
C SER A 688 -14.81 2.44 29.99
N GLN A 689 -15.49 1.81 29.04
CA GLN A 689 -16.23 2.50 27.98
C GLN A 689 -17.67 2.79 28.40
N ILE A 690 -18.18 3.95 27.98
CA ILE A 690 -19.62 4.27 28.03
C ILE A 690 -20.14 4.21 26.59
N GLY A 691 -20.79 3.10 26.24
CA GLY A 691 -21.32 2.86 24.89
C GLY A 691 -22.70 3.46 24.67
N PHE A 692 -22.93 3.99 23.47
CA PHE A 692 -24.22 4.44 22.99
C PHE A 692 -24.46 3.95 21.57
N VAL A 693 -25.71 3.59 21.29
CA VAL A 693 -26.18 3.23 19.95
C VAL A 693 -27.48 3.95 19.65
N ARG A 694 -27.67 4.32 18.40
CA ARG A 694 -28.84 5.06 17.92
C ARG A 694 -29.74 4.12 17.12
N ASP A 695 -31.02 4.11 17.46
CA ASP A 695 -32.07 3.44 16.71
C ASP A 695 -33.13 4.45 16.23
N ASP A 696 -34.24 3.96 15.68
CA ASP A 696 -35.33 4.79 15.15
C ASP A 696 -36.00 5.68 16.22
N LYS A 697 -35.80 5.39 17.51
CA LYS A 697 -36.41 6.11 18.64
C LYS A 697 -35.45 7.09 19.32
N GLY A 698 -34.16 7.08 18.97
CA GLY A 698 -33.16 7.96 19.57
C GLY A 698 -31.93 7.22 20.08
N TRP A 699 -31.23 7.82 21.03
CA TRP A 699 -30.07 7.22 21.67
C TRP A 699 -30.48 6.23 22.76
N ARG A 700 -29.76 5.12 22.85
CA ARG A 700 -29.82 4.21 24.00
C ARG A 700 -28.42 3.85 24.48
N LYS A 701 -28.30 3.67 25.80
CA LYS A 701 -27.08 3.14 26.41
C LYS A 701 -26.83 1.71 25.93
N LEU A 702 -25.57 1.38 25.69
CA LEU A 702 -25.10 0.07 25.27
C LEU A 702 -24.13 -0.47 26.33
N ASP A 703 -24.53 -1.58 26.98
CA ASP A 703 -23.68 -2.21 27.99
C ASP A 703 -22.57 -3.05 27.34
N LEU A 704 -22.85 -3.73 26.23
CA LEU A 704 -21.87 -4.47 25.42
C LEU A 704 -22.17 -4.34 23.93
N PRO A 705 -21.15 -4.19 23.06
CA PRO A 705 -21.35 -4.12 21.62
C PRO A 705 -21.64 -5.49 21.02
N GLU A 706 -22.47 -5.52 19.97
CA GLU A 706 -22.62 -6.70 19.13
C GLU A 706 -21.35 -6.89 18.28
N PHE A 707 -20.88 -8.13 18.15
CA PHE A 707 -19.62 -8.42 17.44
C PHE A 707 -19.82 -8.86 15.98
N ASN A 708 -21.06 -9.13 15.57
CA ASN A 708 -21.44 -9.55 14.22
C ASN A 708 -21.90 -8.40 13.30
N VAL A 709 -21.75 -7.15 13.76
CA VAL A 709 -22.13 -5.94 13.03
C VAL A 709 -20.91 -5.24 12.41
N LYS A 710 -21.15 -4.23 11.56
CA LYS A 710 -20.07 -3.37 11.05
C LYS A 710 -19.35 -2.69 12.22
N ARG A 711 -18.03 -2.67 12.17
CA ARG A 711 -17.14 -2.07 13.19
C ARG A 711 -15.86 -1.59 12.48
N PRO A 712 -14.99 -0.77 13.10
CA PRO A 712 -13.80 -0.22 12.44
C PRO A 712 -13.00 -1.26 11.65
N ASP A 713 -12.68 -2.41 12.23
CA ASP A 713 -11.94 -3.50 11.58
C ASP A 713 -12.74 -4.28 10.51
N ARG A 714 -14.04 -4.00 10.33
CA ARG A 714 -14.93 -4.63 9.33
C ARG A 714 -15.72 -3.61 8.49
N ALA A 715 -15.34 -2.34 8.51
CA ALA A 715 -16.11 -1.25 7.92
C ALA A 715 -16.01 -1.17 6.38
N GLY A 716 -14.96 -1.74 5.77
CA GLY A 716 -14.63 -1.50 4.35
C GLY A 716 -13.91 -0.15 4.16
N PRO A 717 -13.65 0.30 2.92
CA PRO A 717 -14.21 -0.13 1.62
C PRO A 717 -13.54 -1.39 1.04
N PHE A 718 -13.91 -1.83 -0.18
CA PHE A 718 -13.32 -3.02 -0.85
C PHE A 718 -11.78 -3.04 -0.86
N LYS A 719 -11.13 -1.87 -0.92
CA LYS A 719 -9.67 -1.75 -0.82
C LYS A 719 -9.09 -2.39 0.46
N SER A 720 -9.87 -2.51 1.54
CA SER A 720 -9.43 -3.17 2.78
C SER A 720 -9.25 -4.68 2.65
N ALA A 721 -9.83 -5.31 1.62
CA ALA A 721 -9.59 -6.73 1.32
C ALA A 721 -8.13 -7.01 0.91
N LEU A 722 -7.39 -5.97 0.51
CA LEU A 722 -6.00 -6.07 0.07
C LEU A 722 -4.99 -5.75 1.19
N GLN A 723 -5.43 -5.69 2.45
CA GLN A 723 -4.63 -5.21 3.59
C GLN A 723 -4.33 -6.30 4.64
N ASN A 724 -4.63 -7.58 4.34
CA ASN A 724 -4.44 -8.69 5.26
C ASN A 724 -3.91 -9.92 4.52
N HIS A 725 -2.65 -9.87 4.05
CA HIS A 725 -1.98 -11.01 3.39
C HIS A 725 -2.78 -11.63 2.24
N VAL A 726 -3.23 -10.79 1.30
CA VAL A 726 -4.10 -11.19 0.20
C VAL A 726 -3.48 -12.28 -0.68
N VAL A 727 -4.33 -13.15 -1.21
CA VAL A 727 -4.01 -14.16 -2.22
C VAL A 727 -4.93 -13.97 -3.43
N PHE A 728 -4.39 -14.10 -4.64
CA PHE A 728 -5.17 -14.07 -5.87
C PHE A 728 -5.51 -15.48 -6.31
N VAL A 729 -6.80 -15.79 -6.30
CA VAL A 729 -7.34 -17.09 -6.70
C VAL A 729 -8.01 -16.96 -8.06
N TYR A 730 -7.62 -17.80 -9.03
CA TYR A 730 -8.25 -17.84 -10.35
C TYR A 730 -9.03 -19.14 -10.57
N GLY A 731 -10.14 -19.05 -11.31
CA GLY A 731 -11.01 -20.19 -11.58
C GLY A 731 -10.43 -21.12 -12.64
N THR A 732 -10.65 -22.44 -12.47
CA THR A 732 -10.18 -23.48 -13.43
C THR A 732 -11.29 -24.35 -14.01
N THR A 733 -12.55 -24.06 -13.70
CA THR A 733 -13.71 -24.86 -14.10
C THR A 733 -14.45 -24.33 -15.33
N GLY A 734 -13.97 -23.23 -15.94
CA GLY A 734 -14.50 -22.67 -17.18
C GLY A 734 -13.97 -23.38 -18.44
N SER A 735 -14.26 -22.80 -19.60
CA SER A 735 -13.63 -23.17 -20.87
C SER A 735 -12.13 -22.86 -20.86
N ASP A 736 -11.35 -23.48 -21.77
CA ASP A 736 -9.90 -23.21 -21.89
C ASP A 736 -9.58 -21.72 -22.06
N ALA A 737 -10.42 -21.00 -22.81
CA ALA A 737 -10.29 -19.55 -23.00
C ALA A 737 -10.54 -18.77 -21.72
N GLU A 738 -11.58 -19.13 -20.95
CA GLU A 738 -11.90 -18.49 -19.67
C GLU A 738 -10.82 -18.77 -18.62
N ASN A 739 -10.33 -20.01 -18.54
CA ASN A 739 -9.28 -20.41 -17.61
C ASN A 739 -7.96 -19.71 -17.93
N THR A 740 -7.58 -19.64 -19.21
CA THR A 740 -6.39 -18.93 -19.68
C THR A 740 -6.48 -17.44 -19.34
N TRP A 741 -7.63 -16.82 -19.62
CA TRP A 741 -7.87 -15.41 -19.30
C TRP A 741 -7.81 -15.15 -17.79
N ALA A 742 -8.44 -15.98 -16.97
CA ALA A 742 -8.47 -15.83 -15.51
C ALA A 742 -7.06 -15.93 -14.91
N ALA A 743 -6.26 -16.91 -15.34
CA ALA A 743 -4.87 -17.06 -14.94
C ALA A 743 -4.00 -15.87 -15.38
N ALA A 744 -4.15 -15.42 -16.63
CA ALA A 744 -3.42 -14.26 -17.15
C ALA A 744 -3.78 -12.97 -16.40
N LYS A 745 -5.06 -12.78 -16.04
CA LYS A 745 -5.52 -11.63 -15.27
C LYS A 745 -4.95 -11.63 -13.84
N ALA A 746 -4.95 -12.79 -13.18
CA ALA A 746 -4.37 -12.91 -11.83
C ALA A 746 -2.85 -12.66 -11.85
N ARG A 747 -2.15 -13.17 -12.86
CA ARG A 747 -0.72 -12.86 -13.09
C ARG A 747 -0.49 -11.37 -13.31
N TYR A 748 -1.25 -10.74 -14.20
CA TYR A 748 -1.17 -9.30 -14.45
C TYR A 748 -1.36 -8.48 -13.17
N ASP A 749 -2.37 -8.81 -12.35
CA ASP A 749 -2.61 -8.09 -11.10
C ASP A 749 -1.45 -8.26 -10.12
N ALA A 750 -0.87 -9.47 -10.03
CA ALA A 750 0.30 -9.74 -9.19
C ALA A 750 1.54 -8.96 -9.68
N GLU A 751 1.77 -8.91 -10.99
CA GLU A 751 2.84 -8.10 -11.60
C GLU A 751 2.68 -6.62 -11.27
N ASN A 752 1.47 -6.05 -11.41
CA ASN A 752 1.20 -4.66 -11.08
C ASN A 752 1.41 -4.37 -9.60
N PHE A 753 0.96 -5.28 -8.73
CA PHE A 753 1.09 -5.13 -7.29
C PHE A 753 2.58 -5.23 -6.85
N TRP A 754 3.35 -6.13 -7.45
CA TRP A 754 4.80 -6.21 -7.29
C TRP A 754 5.49 -4.91 -7.69
N TYR A 755 5.24 -4.44 -8.92
CA TYR A 755 5.87 -3.23 -9.45
C TYR A 755 5.50 -2.01 -8.60
N ARG A 756 4.20 -1.77 -8.41
CA ARG A 756 3.68 -0.56 -7.76
C ARG A 756 3.92 -0.55 -6.26
N GLY A 757 3.72 -1.70 -5.61
CA GLY A 757 3.69 -1.81 -4.17
C GLY A 757 4.90 -2.48 -3.56
N ASN A 758 5.94 -2.79 -4.33
CA ASN A 758 7.05 -3.62 -3.85
C ASN A 758 6.53 -4.93 -3.20
N GLY A 759 5.37 -5.37 -3.67
CA GLY A 759 4.56 -6.39 -3.00
C GLY A 759 4.89 -7.80 -3.48
N SER A 760 4.33 -8.77 -2.79
CA SER A 760 4.40 -10.18 -3.17
C SER A 760 3.05 -10.83 -2.86
N VAL A 761 2.28 -11.15 -3.90
CA VAL A 761 0.98 -11.80 -3.77
C VAL A 761 1.06 -13.18 -4.40
N ASP A 762 0.49 -14.17 -3.71
CA ASP A 762 0.42 -15.53 -4.22
C ASP A 762 -0.68 -15.63 -5.27
N VAL A 763 -0.38 -16.30 -6.38
CA VAL A 763 -1.34 -16.58 -7.46
C VAL A 763 -1.54 -18.08 -7.54
N ILE A 764 -2.76 -18.53 -7.26
CA ILE A 764 -3.10 -19.95 -7.15
C ILE A 764 -4.44 -20.25 -7.82
N SER A 765 -4.63 -21.49 -8.26
CA SER A 765 -5.93 -21.93 -8.75
C SER A 765 -6.91 -22.12 -7.59
N ASP A 766 -8.21 -22.05 -7.90
CA ASP A 766 -9.31 -22.44 -7.02
C ASP A 766 -9.17 -23.89 -6.50
N THR A 767 -8.67 -24.80 -7.33
CA THR A 767 -8.41 -26.20 -6.95
C THR A 767 -7.25 -26.34 -5.96
N SER A 768 -6.15 -25.62 -6.15
CA SER A 768 -5.00 -25.66 -5.24
C SER A 768 -5.24 -24.88 -3.95
N PHE A 769 -6.13 -23.89 -3.97
CA PHE A 769 -6.49 -23.12 -2.77
C PHE A 769 -7.09 -24.01 -1.67
N ALA A 770 -7.95 -24.96 -2.04
CA ALA A 770 -8.60 -25.87 -1.09
C ALA A 770 -7.59 -26.77 -0.34
N ASP A 771 -6.49 -27.12 -1.01
CA ASP A 771 -5.47 -28.06 -0.51
C ASP A 771 -4.23 -27.37 0.07
N SER A 772 -4.13 -26.03 -0.02
CA SER A 772 -2.94 -25.28 0.41
C SER A 772 -2.84 -25.19 1.94
N GLN A 773 -1.90 -25.94 2.51
CA GLN A 773 -1.60 -25.92 3.95
C GLN A 773 -1.24 -24.51 4.45
N ARG A 774 -0.54 -23.69 3.66
CA ARG A 774 -0.17 -22.31 4.05
C ARG A 774 -1.35 -21.34 4.01
N VAL A 775 -2.33 -21.56 3.13
CA VAL A 775 -3.61 -20.83 3.18
C VAL A 775 -4.35 -21.19 4.48
N GLN A 776 -4.43 -22.48 4.81
CA GLN A 776 -5.06 -22.95 6.05
C GLN A 776 -4.32 -22.44 7.30
N GLU A 777 -2.99 -22.35 7.28
CA GLU A 777 -2.18 -21.75 8.35
C GLU A 777 -2.36 -20.22 8.45
N ARG A 778 -2.52 -19.51 7.33
CA ARG A 778 -2.85 -18.07 7.31
C ARG A 778 -4.25 -17.80 7.85
N GLU A 779 -5.23 -18.66 7.57
CA GLU A 779 -6.58 -18.59 8.16
C GLU A 779 -6.57 -18.80 9.69
N LEU A 780 -5.58 -19.52 10.22
CA LEU A 780 -5.42 -19.73 11.67
C LEU A 780 -4.67 -18.58 12.38
N GLN A 781 -3.89 -17.78 11.64
CA GLN A 781 -3.12 -16.65 12.18
C GLN A 781 -3.89 -15.32 12.15
N ASN A 782 -4.89 -15.19 11.27
CA ASN A 782 -5.83 -14.06 11.19
C ASN A 782 -7.06 -14.30 12.07
#